data_AF-A0A6M0CL70-F1
#
_entry.id   AF-A0A6M0CL70-F1
#
_cell.length_a   1.000
_cell.length_b   1.000
_cell.length_c   1.000
_cell.angle_alpha   90.00
_cell.angle_beta   90.00
_cell.angle_gamma   90.00
#
_symmetry.space_group_name_H-M   'P 1'
#
loop_
_entity.id
_entity.type
_entity.pdbx_description
1 polymer ?
#
loop_
_entity_poly.entity_id
_entity_poly.type
_entity_poly.pdbx_seq_one_letter_code
_entity_poly.pdbx_strand_id
1 'polypeptide(L)'
;MKKCLILAVLLLNAIVIKAQSANLDREYFNVSHVVLPSNPILNDADRTYNLRVLNTIDKQARKDIVRNDINIQGYTKLPNKGVLDIAIEINPVQIGEVEIKKTEIENKDKEGNVKSITRIYNVIFPYQTNGKMVVLNTISGETKSFNYGKSEVFRSKDFKTNTLANDYYKNNYTNLRDGFNTSFFNTVVSNANTRLNSLYGYKIKSGQDYFWILDSKKHPETPKHKEMYEVMKTAFSKMRSDLAVDELALELAPAIAYFESVPANYPGDKKRIRKLKYASYYNLAQLYYYLDQPEKVIEYSEKLIANNYDKSDGKSMIKYANALRKDLDKNQVKSRHFKVVTEDRSNDPSLQPAVVEAPIVKTIIIEKKDPDFLVLQGSVEQINDQLKKVLYSINVARQIWTTSYIHPGPYIYNQSNKQIIGRKYYEAYENRESDVLFTIEGDHIVGATMKDFETTLYWINNQLTRIHAPGLSQFNFDISYDSDKRPIAFSNTYDREGTDYLTTVAYDGLRISKIIRNWNTGSRKWTHTIRTMEEVGDTIVTKEIMYKQRKKNKPENILHEYVYKSKRIGDKYLVSINPFGGIREYTYNDDGLIEISKSFDKDNRTVDQNFYYEGTKKTQRVLVRKKDGIMYEREILNYVDLKKTDATSPEYQWRKGTYRFNENNELVWEARNSQWRKKINGAWTGWQYFRM
;
A
#
# COMPACT_ATOMS: atom_id res chain seq x y z
N MET A 1 -19.97 73.12 -64.19
CA MET A 1 -20.06 73.18 -62.70
C MET A 1 -20.99 72.13 -62.10
N LYS A 2 -22.25 71.95 -62.54
CA LYS A 2 -23.18 70.93 -61.97
C LYS A 2 -22.66 69.48 -62.03
N LYS A 3 -21.96 69.07 -63.10
CA LYS A 3 -21.39 67.70 -63.23
C LYS A 3 -20.20 67.44 -62.28
N CYS A 4 -19.36 68.44 -62.00
CA CYS A 4 -18.26 68.33 -61.03
C CYS A 4 -18.76 68.26 -59.59
N LEU A 5 -19.88 68.94 -59.28
CA LEU A 5 -20.48 68.90 -57.95
C LEU A 5 -21.13 67.54 -57.65
N ILE A 6 -21.77 66.91 -58.64
CA ILE A 6 -22.32 65.54 -58.51
C ILE A 6 -21.20 64.50 -58.32
N LEU A 7 -20.08 64.63 -59.04
CA LEU A 7 -18.92 63.75 -58.86
C LEU A 7 -18.28 63.93 -57.47
N ALA A 8 -18.20 65.17 -56.98
CA ALA A 8 -17.71 65.47 -55.63
C ALA A 8 -18.64 64.92 -54.53
N VAL A 9 -19.97 65.01 -54.71
CA VAL A 9 -20.96 64.43 -53.78
C VAL A 9 -20.95 62.89 -53.83
N LEU A 10 -20.73 62.27 -54.99
CA LEU A 10 -20.56 60.81 -55.10
C LEU A 10 -19.24 60.33 -54.47
N LEU A 11 -18.15 61.08 -54.64
CA LEU A 11 -16.86 60.81 -53.98
C LEU A 11 -16.91 61.02 -52.46
N LEU A 12 -17.66 62.02 -51.97
CA LEU A 12 -17.91 62.24 -50.54
C LEU A 12 -18.76 61.12 -49.92
N ASN A 13 -19.75 60.58 -50.64
CA ASN A 13 -20.55 59.43 -50.18
C ASN A 13 -19.74 58.12 -50.14
N ALA A 14 -18.76 57.92 -51.03
CA ALA A 14 -17.87 56.77 -50.99
C ALA A 14 -16.95 56.76 -49.74
N ILE A 15 -16.67 57.93 -49.14
CA ILE A 15 -15.83 58.06 -47.94
C ILE A 15 -16.65 57.85 -46.65
N VAL A 16 -17.95 58.17 -46.65
CA VAL A 16 -18.83 58.04 -45.47
C VAL A 16 -19.17 56.56 -45.15
N ILE A 17 -19.13 55.66 -46.13
CA ILE A 17 -19.37 54.22 -45.93
C ILE A 17 -18.29 53.58 -45.03
N LYS A 18 -17.09 54.17 -44.94
CA LYS A 18 -15.98 53.68 -44.09
C LYS A 18 -16.02 54.17 -42.64
N ALA A 19 -17.06 54.92 -42.24
CA ALA A 19 -17.15 55.58 -40.93
C ALA A 19 -18.22 54.99 -40.00
N GLN A 20 -18.79 53.82 -40.28
CA GLN A 20 -19.86 53.23 -39.48
C GLN A 20 -19.31 52.43 -38.28
N SER A 21 -20.10 52.31 -37.20
CA SER A 21 -19.69 51.57 -36.00
C SER A 21 -19.37 50.11 -36.33
N ALA A 22 -18.38 49.54 -35.65
CA ALA A 22 -18.09 48.11 -35.67
C ALA A 22 -18.32 47.57 -34.26
N ASN A 23 -19.48 46.97 -34.03
CA ASN A 23 -19.78 46.21 -32.82
C ASN A 23 -19.60 44.73 -33.13
N LEU A 24 -19.02 44.00 -32.19
CA LEU A 24 -18.72 42.58 -32.33
C LEU A 24 -19.48 41.86 -31.23
N ASP A 25 -20.15 40.79 -31.62
CA ASP A 25 -20.80 39.85 -30.72
C ASP A 25 -20.12 38.48 -30.83
N ARG A 26 -20.25 37.71 -29.75
CA ARG A 26 -19.76 36.34 -29.70
C ARG A 26 -20.80 35.43 -30.28
N GLU A 27 -20.40 34.68 -31.30
CA GLU A 27 -21.23 33.72 -31.97
C GLU A 27 -20.61 32.33 -31.81
N TYR A 28 -21.35 31.42 -31.16
CA TYR A 28 -20.80 30.17 -30.66
C TYR A 28 -20.92 29.02 -31.66
N PHE A 29 -19.93 28.14 -31.66
CA PHE A 29 -19.90 26.91 -32.45
C PHE A 29 -19.41 25.74 -31.60
N ASN A 30 -19.84 24.53 -31.98
CA ASN A 30 -19.45 23.31 -31.29
C ASN A 30 -18.13 22.78 -31.87
N VAL A 31 -17.30 22.17 -31.01
CA VAL A 31 -16.04 21.53 -31.40
C VAL A 31 -15.90 20.18 -30.73
N SER A 32 -15.23 19.25 -31.40
CA SER A 32 -14.86 17.94 -30.85
C SER A 32 -13.51 17.49 -31.39
N HIS A 33 -12.54 17.25 -30.51
CA HIS A 33 -11.18 16.79 -30.87
C HIS A 33 -10.56 15.95 -29.73
N VAL A 34 -9.49 15.22 -30.04
CA VAL A 34 -8.72 14.46 -29.06
C VAL A 34 -7.71 15.38 -28.34
N VAL A 35 -7.69 15.33 -27.02
CA VAL A 35 -6.64 15.91 -26.18
C VAL A 35 -5.50 14.93 -26.09
N LEU A 36 -4.33 15.35 -26.56
CA LEU A 36 -3.14 14.52 -26.61
C LEU A 36 -2.48 14.41 -25.22
N PRO A 37 -2.03 13.20 -24.83
CA PRO A 37 -1.38 12.98 -23.56
C PRO A 37 0.02 13.59 -23.48
N SER A 38 0.43 13.90 -22.26
CA SER A 38 1.76 14.45 -21.98
C SER A 38 2.87 13.38 -21.96
N ASN A 39 2.57 12.10 -21.84
CA ASN A 39 3.51 10.98 -21.83
C ASN A 39 2.95 9.82 -22.69
N PRO A 40 2.86 9.98 -24.02
CA PRO A 40 2.24 8.98 -24.88
C PRO A 40 3.00 7.65 -24.89
N ILE A 41 2.25 6.55 -24.96
CA ILE A 41 2.73 5.30 -25.54
C ILE A 41 2.45 5.37 -27.04
N LEU A 42 3.53 5.46 -27.83
CA LEU A 42 3.46 5.77 -29.26
C LEU A 42 2.84 4.61 -30.04
N ASN A 43 3.33 3.38 -29.82
CA ASN A 43 2.80 2.19 -30.44
C ASN A 43 1.40 1.87 -29.89
N ASP A 44 0.42 1.78 -30.78
CA ASP A 44 -0.99 1.54 -30.42
C ASP A 44 -1.20 0.17 -29.75
N ALA A 45 -0.51 -0.87 -30.22
CA ALA A 45 -0.59 -2.21 -29.65
C ALA A 45 -0.09 -2.29 -28.19
N ASP A 46 0.78 -1.36 -27.80
CA ASP A 46 1.34 -1.27 -26.46
C ASP A 46 0.47 -0.42 -25.51
N ARG A 47 -0.64 0.15 -25.97
CA ARG A 47 -1.56 0.97 -25.16
C ARG A 47 -2.43 0.08 -24.28
N THR A 48 -1.78 -0.62 -23.35
CA THR A 48 -2.42 -1.52 -22.40
C THR A 48 -2.09 -1.14 -20.98
N TYR A 49 -3.01 -1.41 -20.06
CA TYR A 49 -2.77 -1.19 -18.63
C TYR A 49 -3.48 -2.21 -17.77
N ASN A 50 -2.95 -2.45 -16.57
CA ASN A 50 -3.63 -3.23 -15.54
C ASN A 50 -3.68 -2.44 -14.23
N LEU A 51 -4.68 -2.75 -13.40
CA LEU A 51 -4.93 -2.04 -12.15
C LEU A 51 -4.87 -2.97 -10.95
N ARG A 52 -3.97 -2.66 -10.02
CA ARG A 52 -3.83 -3.31 -8.71
C ARG A 52 -4.40 -2.40 -7.64
N VAL A 53 -5.51 -2.81 -7.06
CA VAL A 53 -6.19 -2.07 -6.00
C VAL A 53 -5.74 -2.60 -4.64
N LEU A 54 -4.91 -1.83 -3.96
CA LEU A 54 -4.35 -2.11 -2.64
C LEU A 54 -5.18 -1.37 -1.58
N ASN A 55 -5.47 -2.02 -0.45
CA ASN A 55 -6.07 -1.39 0.75
C ASN A 55 -7.07 -0.25 0.45
N THR A 56 -8.22 -0.53 -0.16
CA THR A 56 -9.28 0.48 -0.37
C THR A 56 -10.35 0.33 0.71
N ILE A 57 -10.16 0.99 1.86
CA ILE A 57 -11.14 1.08 2.97
C ILE A 57 -12.02 -0.18 3.04
N ASP A 58 -11.36 -1.34 3.19
CA ASP A 58 -11.83 -2.70 3.50
C ASP A 58 -13.15 -3.24 2.90
N LYS A 59 -13.67 -2.64 1.82
CA LYS A 59 -14.90 -3.10 1.16
C LYS A 59 -14.62 -3.51 -0.28
N GLN A 60 -15.00 -4.74 -0.65
CA GLN A 60 -14.92 -5.22 -2.04
C GLN A 60 -15.62 -4.25 -3.01
N ALA A 61 -16.79 -3.73 -2.64
CA ALA A 61 -17.51 -2.74 -3.42
C ALA A 61 -16.65 -1.50 -3.77
N ARG A 62 -15.77 -1.04 -2.87
CA ARG A 62 -14.85 0.07 -3.16
C ARG A 62 -13.76 -0.34 -4.14
N LYS A 63 -13.24 -1.57 -4.06
CA LYS A 63 -12.30 -2.09 -5.06
C LYS A 63 -12.92 -2.09 -6.45
N ASP A 64 -14.18 -2.50 -6.53
CA ASP A 64 -14.92 -2.57 -7.79
C ASP A 64 -15.21 -1.18 -8.36
N ILE A 65 -15.52 -0.19 -7.51
CA ILE A 65 -15.59 1.22 -7.93
C ILE A 65 -14.25 1.69 -8.50
N VAL A 66 -13.14 1.45 -7.81
CA VAL A 66 -11.81 1.85 -8.32
C VAL A 66 -11.52 1.18 -9.68
N ARG A 67 -11.86 -0.10 -9.83
CA ARG A 67 -11.72 -0.81 -11.10
C ARG A 67 -12.61 -0.19 -12.17
N ASN A 68 -13.88 0.06 -11.91
CA ASN A 68 -14.82 0.53 -12.93
C ASN A 68 -14.59 2.00 -13.32
N ASP A 69 -14.20 2.85 -12.37
CA ASP A 69 -14.12 4.30 -12.59
C ASP A 69 -12.78 4.75 -13.17
N ILE A 70 -11.73 3.93 -13.04
CA ILE A 70 -10.42 4.23 -13.60
C ILE A 70 -10.30 3.62 -14.98
N ASN A 71 -10.39 4.48 -16.00
CA ASN A 71 -10.26 4.12 -17.41
C ASN A 71 -9.37 5.11 -18.14
N ILE A 72 -8.29 4.61 -18.76
CA ILE A 72 -7.41 5.43 -19.59
C ILE A 72 -7.96 5.41 -21.01
N GLN A 73 -8.45 6.55 -21.50
CA GLN A 73 -9.01 6.66 -22.85
C GLN A 73 -7.93 6.38 -23.90
N GLY A 74 -8.24 5.54 -24.89
CA GLY A 74 -7.28 5.10 -25.91
C GLY A 74 -6.45 3.88 -25.52
N TYR A 75 -6.81 3.17 -24.45
CA TYR A 75 -6.08 1.99 -23.96
C TYR A 75 -7.01 0.81 -23.77
N THR A 76 -6.44 -0.39 -23.89
CA THR A 76 -7.07 -1.65 -23.48
C THR A 76 -6.69 -1.98 -22.04
N LYS A 77 -7.69 -2.11 -21.18
CA LYS A 77 -7.49 -2.59 -19.81
C LYS A 77 -7.37 -4.10 -19.79
N LEU A 78 -6.33 -4.61 -19.15
CA LEU A 78 -6.03 -6.03 -19.04
C LEU A 78 -6.11 -6.49 -17.57
N PRO A 79 -6.38 -7.80 -17.31
CA PRO A 79 -6.38 -8.34 -15.96
C PRO A 79 -5.00 -8.26 -15.31
N ASN A 80 -3.94 -8.41 -16.11
CA ASN A 80 -2.54 -8.38 -15.71
C ASN A 80 -1.66 -8.07 -16.94
N LYS A 81 -0.36 -7.85 -16.70
CA LYS A 81 0.67 -7.64 -17.75
C LYS A 81 0.36 -6.50 -18.72
N GLY A 82 -0.32 -5.45 -18.26
CA GLY A 82 -0.41 -4.22 -19.04
C GLY A 82 0.95 -3.54 -19.14
N VAL A 83 1.18 -2.78 -20.21
CA VAL A 83 2.37 -1.94 -20.35
C VAL A 83 2.46 -0.91 -19.22
N LEU A 84 1.31 -0.40 -18.78
CA LEU A 84 1.21 0.39 -17.55
C LEU A 84 0.68 -0.50 -16.41
N ASP A 85 1.53 -0.83 -15.44
CA ASP A 85 1.12 -1.48 -14.18
C ASP A 85 0.84 -0.41 -13.13
N ILE A 86 -0.44 -0.27 -12.77
CA ILE A 86 -0.92 0.81 -11.91
C ILE A 86 -1.34 0.22 -10.57
N ALA A 87 -0.71 0.66 -9.48
CA ALA A 87 -1.10 0.31 -8.13
C ALA A 87 -1.72 1.51 -7.41
N ILE A 88 -2.91 1.34 -6.83
CA ILE A 88 -3.61 2.39 -6.08
C ILE A 88 -3.92 1.92 -4.67
N GLU A 89 -3.55 2.73 -3.69
CA GLU A 89 -3.76 2.52 -2.26
C GLU A 89 -4.59 3.69 -1.68
N ILE A 90 -5.67 3.39 -0.94
CA ILE A 90 -6.53 4.43 -0.34
C ILE A 90 -6.84 4.07 1.12
N ASN A 91 -6.07 4.64 2.04
CA ASN A 91 -6.18 4.29 3.45
C ASN A 91 -7.38 4.96 4.13
N PRO A 92 -7.93 4.34 5.20
CA PRO A 92 -8.97 4.97 6.00
C PRO A 92 -8.52 6.30 6.61
N VAL A 93 -9.50 7.19 6.81
CA VAL A 93 -9.34 8.43 7.58
C VAL A 93 -8.88 8.09 8.99
N GLN A 94 -7.82 8.76 9.42
CA GLN A 94 -7.32 8.75 10.80
C GLN A 94 -7.94 9.92 11.54
N ILE A 95 -8.58 9.65 12.68
CA ILE A 95 -9.21 10.69 13.51
C ILE A 95 -8.24 11.01 14.64
N GLY A 96 -7.95 12.30 14.82
CA GLY A 96 -7.15 12.79 15.94
C GLY A 96 -7.97 12.91 17.22
N GLU A 97 -7.41 13.57 18.23
CA GLU A 97 -8.12 13.84 19.47
C GLU A 97 -9.29 14.80 19.23
N VAL A 98 -10.50 14.39 19.59
CA VAL A 98 -11.71 15.20 19.42
C VAL A 98 -11.91 16.04 20.68
N GLU A 99 -11.98 17.36 20.52
CA GLU A 99 -12.21 18.30 21.62
C GLU A 99 -13.58 18.98 21.51
N ILE A 100 -14.21 19.24 22.65
CA ILE A 100 -15.37 20.14 22.74
C ILE A 100 -14.85 21.51 23.16
N LYS A 101 -14.69 22.41 22.20
CA LYS A 101 -14.20 23.75 22.44
C LYS A 101 -15.32 24.63 23.03
N LYS A 102 -15.03 25.27 24.16
CA LYS A 102 -15.88 26.29 24.79
C LYS A 102 -15.44 27.67 24.31
N THR A 103 -16.40 28.49 23.88
CA THR A 103 -16.19 29.92 23.61
C THR A 103 -17.17 30.73 24.47
N GLU A 104 -16.67 31.79 25.11
CA GLU A 104 -17.50 32.72 25.88
C GLU A 104 -17.68 34.01 25.08
N ILE A 105 -18.93 34.43 24.91
CA ILE A 105 -19.32 35.65 24.20
C ILE A 105 -19.87 36.62 25.24
N GLU A 106 -19.18 37.74 25.43
CA GLU A 106 -19.62 38.83 26.29
C GLU A 106 -20.65 39.69 25.54
N ASN A 107 -21.87 39.79 26.08
CA ASN A 107 -22.85 40.76 25.60
C ASN A 107 -22.72 42.02 26.45
N LYS A 108 -22.30 43.11 25.83
CA LYS A 108 -22.10 44.41 26.49
C LYS A 108 -23.27 45.36 26.24
N ASP A 109 -23.55 46.25 27.18
CA ASP A 109 -24.52 47.34 26.98
C ASP A 109 -23.92 48.48 26.13
N LYS A 110 -24.69 49.55 25.91
CA LYS A 110 -24.26 50.70 25.10
C LYS A 110 -23.09 51.48 25.74
N GLU A 111 -22.86 51.29 27.04
CA GLU A 111 -21.76 51.91 27.80
C GLU A 111 -20.51 51.01 27.88
N GLY A 112 -20.57 49.79 27.32
CA GLY A 112 -19.45 48.85 27.25
C GLY A 112 -19.33 47.91 28.46
N ASN A 113 -20.29 47.94 29.39
CA ASN A 113 -20.29 47.05 30.55
C ASN A 113 -20.85 45.67 30.19
N VAL A 114 -20.28 44.59 30.72
CA VAL A 114 -20.72 43.21 30.44
C VAL A 114 -22.08 42.96 31.11
N LYS A 115 -23.13 42.79 30.31
CA LYS A 115 -24.51 42.53 30.74
C LYS A 115 -24.78 41.03 30.93
N SER A 116 -24.19 40.17 30.09
CA SER A 116 -24.29 38.72 30.23
C SER A 116 -23.18 37.99 29.46
N ILE A 117 -22.84 36.77 29.88
CA ILE A 117 -21.91 35.89 29.16
C ILE A 117 -22.69 34.73 28.56
N THR A 118 -22.71 34.64 27.23
CA THR A 118 -23.25 33.48 26.51
C THR A 118 -22.12 32.47 26.28
N ARG A 119 -22.32 31.23 26.70
CA ARG A 119 -21.36 30.14 26.46
C ARG A 119 -21.85 29.29 25.30
N ILE A 120 -20.96 29.08 24.33
CA ILE A 120 -21.20 28.18 23.20
C ILE A 120 -20.13 27.09 23.16
N TYR A 121 -20.53 25.91 22.72
CA TYR A 121 -19.70 24.71 22.65
C TYR A 121 -19.73 24.16 21.23
N ASN A 122 -18.58 23.87 20.65
CA ASN A 122 -18.46 23.28 19.31
C ASN A 122 -17.49 22.09 19.34
N VAL A 123 -17.84 21.04 18.61
CA VAL A 123 -17.01 19.84 18.46
C VAL A 123 -15.97 20.13 17.40
N ILE A 124 -14.69 19.96 17.75
CA ILE A 124 -13.55 20.07 16.86
C ILE A 124 -13.05 18.66 16.59
N PHE A 125 -13.05 18.30 15.32
CA PHE A 125 -12.81 16.95 14.86
C PHE A 125 -11.66 16.95 13.85
N PRO A 126 -10.40 16.85 14.32
CA PRO A 126 -9.26 16.76 13.44
C PRO A 126 -9.21 15.40 12.76
N TYR A 127 -8.96 15.39 11.46
CA TYR A 127 -8.83 14.15 10.71
C TYR A 127 -7.73 14.25 9.64
N GLN A 128 -7.10 13.13 9.35
CA GLN A 128 -6.05 13.00 8.36
C GLN A 128 -6.40 11.87 7.38
N THR A 129 -6.20 12.14 6.10
CA THR A 129 -6.41 11.18 5.01
C THR A 129 -5.12 10.97 4.25
N ASN A 130 -4.94 9.75 3.72
CA ASN A 130 -3.79 9.42 2.90
C ASN A 130 -4.12 8.31 1.88
N GLY A 131 -3.43 8.35 0.75
CA GLY A 131 -3.57 7.45 -0.37
C GLY A 131 -2.42 7.66 -1.35
N LYS A 132 -2.21 6.70 -2.25
CA LYS A 132 -1.06 6.68 -3.14
C LYS A 132 -1.41 5.98 -4.45
N MET A 133 -0.95 6.52 -5.56
CA MET A 133 -0.91 5.83 -6.85
C MET A 133 0.53 5.66 -7.29
N VAL A 134 0.87 4.48 -7.81
CA VAL A 134 2.14 4.18 -8.46
C VAL A 134 1.85 3.70 -9.86
N VAL A 135 2.55 4.22 -10.85
CA VAL A 135 2.47 3.81 -12.25
C VAL A 135 3.85 3.37 -12.69
N LEU A 136 3.98 2.08 -13.02
CA LEU A 136 5.17 1.52 -13.66
C LEU A 136 4.90 1.39 -15.16
N ASN A 137 5.75 2.00 -15.98
CA ASN A 137 5.79 1.73 -17.41
C ASN A 137 6.81 0.61 -17.65
N THR A 138 6.34 -0.56 -18.08
CA THR A 138 7.16 -1.76 -18.19
C THR A 138 8.13 -1.74 -19.38
N ILE A 139 7.83 -0.94 -20.43
CA ILE A 139 8.71 -0.76 -21.59
C ILE A 139 9.92 0.10 -21.22
N SER A 140 9.68 1.24 -20.56
CA SER A 140 10.76 2.18 -20.18
C SER A 140 11.40 1.89 -18.83
N GLY A 141 10.75 1.10 -17.98
CA GLY A 141 11.11 0.91 -16.56
C GLY A 141 10.80 2.12 -15.66
N GLU A 142 10.25 3.21 -16.20
CA GLU A 142 9.96 4.42 -15.43
C GLU A 142 8.85 4.16 -14.41
N THR A 143 9.09 4.56 -13.15
CA THR A 143 8.08 4.52 -12.09
C THR A 143 7.72 5.93 -11.64
N LYS A 144 6.42 6.26 -11.68
CA LYS A 144 5.88 7.52 -11.14
C LYS A 144 5.02 7.26 -9.92
N SER A 145 5.14 8.10 -8.90
CA SER A 145 4.31 8.01 -7.70
C SER A 145 3.60 9.31 -7.40
N PHE A 146 2.33 9.20 -7.02
CA PHE A 146 1.45 10.31 -6.67
C PHE A 146 0.85 10.05 -5.29
N ASN A 147 1.02 11.00 -4.38
CA ASN A 147 0.44 10.91 -3.05
C ASN A 147 -0.82 11.78 -2.98
N TYR A 148 -1.85 11.25 -2.35
CA TYR A 148 -3.11 11.93 -2.09
C TYR A 148 -3.28 11.97 -0.57
N GLY A 149 -3.07 13.10 0.07
CA GLY A 149 -3.24 13.19 1.51
C GLY A 149 -3.54 14.62 1.94
N LYS A 150 -4.33 14.73 3.01
CA LYS A 150 -4.72 16.02 3.58
C LYS A 150 -4.98 15.85 5.08
N SER A 151 -4.71 16.91 5.83
CA SER A 151 -5.15 17.04 7.21
C SER A 151 -6.14 18.19 7.28
N GLU A 152 -7.28 17.96 7.93
CA GLU A 152 -8.36 18.92 8.06
C GLU A 152 -8.94 18.90 9.47
N VAL A 153 -9.68 19.94 9.81
CA VAL A 153 -10.40 20.06 11.08
C VAL A 153 -11.85 20.37 10.77
N PHE A 154 -12.75 19.43 11.06
CA PHE A 154 -14.17 19.68 11.03
C PHE A 154 -14.61 20.41 12.30
N ARG A 155 -15.49 21.39 12.15
CA ARG A 155 -16.11 22.13 13.25
C ARG A 155 -17.62 21.94 13.17
N SER A 156 -18.23 21.45 14.24
CA SER A 156 -19.69 21.42 14.31
C SER A 156 -20.27 22.84 14.40
N LYS A 157 -21.60 22.92 14.29
CA LYS A 157 -22.34 24.09 14.76
C LYS A 157 -22.14 24.32 16.26
N ASP A 158 -22.51 25.52 16.70
CA ASP A 158 -22.50 25.89 18.12
C ASP A 158 -23.68 25.27 18.89
N PHE A 159 -23.39 24.79 20.09
CA PHE A 159 -24.34 24.23 21.05
C PHE A 159 -24.37 25.07 22.32
N LYS A 160 -25.54 25.17 22.96
CA LYS A 160 -25.74 25.97 24.18
C LYS A 160 -25.13 25.34 25.43
N THR A 161 -24.89 24.02 25.42
CA THR A 161 -24.34 23.27 26.55
C THR A 161 -23.30 22.27 26.08
N ASN A 162 -22.37 21.91 26.98
CA ASN A 162 -21.38 20.88 26.72
C ASN A 162 -22.04 19.52 26.44
N THR A 163 -23.09 19.18 27.20
CA THR A 163 -23.87 17.94 27.02
C THR A 163 -24.40 17.81 25.61
N LEU A 164 -25.02 18.87 25.04
CA LEU A 164 -25.55 18.84 23.68
C LEU A 164 -24.45 18.66 22.62
N ALA A 165 -23.27 19.26 22.82
CA ALA A 165 -22.13 19.06 21.94
C ALA A 165 -21.59 17.62 22.02
N ASN A 166 -21.55 17.05 23.22
CA ASN A 166 -21.12 15.66 23.45
C ASN A 166 -22.11 14.65 22.86
N ASP A 167 -23.40 14.89 23.02
CA ASP A 167 -24.46 14.06 22.42
C ASP A 167 -24.41 14.12 20.90
N TYR A 168 -24.17 15.31 20.33
CA TYR A 168 -23.93 15.44 18.89
C TYR A 168 -22.73 14.60 18.44
N TYR A 169 -21.59 14.69 19.14
CA TYR A 169 -20.41 13.88 18.83
C TYR A 169 -20.71 12.38 18.86
N LYS A 170 -21.26 11.87 19.97
CA LYS A 170 -21.57 10.44 20.15
C LYS A 170 -22.53 9.92 19.08
N ASN A 171 -23.56 10.69 18.75
CA ASN A 171 -24.59 10.28 17.80
C ASN A 171 -24.15 10.39 16.33
N ASN A 172 -23.13 11.21 16.03
CA ASN A 172 -22.71 11.49 14.65
C ASN A 172 -21.30 10.99 14.31
N TYR A 173 -20.53 10.47 15.26
CA TYR A 173 -19.14 10.03 15.06
C TYR A 173 -18.99 9.14 13.82
N THR A 174 -19.76 8.06 13.75
CA THR A 174 -19.69 7.07 12.65
C THR A 174 -20.04 7.73 11.31
N ASN A 175 -21.10 8.55 11.27
CA ASN A 175 -21.54 9.23 10.06
C ASN A 175 -20.50 10.25 9.57
N LEU A 176 -19.89 11.01 10.47
CA LEU A 176 -18.83 11.97 10.13
C LEU A 176 -17.60 11.24 9.57
N ARG A 177 -17.13 10.21 10.27
CA ARG A 177 -15.99 9.39 9.83
C ARG A 177 -16.25 8.77 8.45
N ASP A 178 -17.41 8.14 8.27
CA ASP A 178 -17.74 7.43 7.04
C ASP A 178 -18.00 8.41 5.88
N GLY A 179 -18.53 9.60 6.18
CA GLY A 179 -18.65 10.72 5.26
C GLY A 179 -17.28 11.21 4.76
N PHE A 180 -16.33 11.45 5.67
CA PHE A 180 -14.95 11.83 5.30
C PHE A 180 -14.27 10.73 4.49
N ASN A 181 -14.43 9.47 4.88
CA ASN A 181 -13.88 8.30 4.18
C ASN A 181 -14.42 8.20 2.74
N THR A 182 -15.70 8.48 2.54
CA THR A 182 -16.35 8.41 1.23
C THR A 182 -15.93 9.58 0.35
N SER A 183 -15.94 10.80 0.89
CA SER A 183 -15.50 12.00 0.19
C SER A 183 -14.05 11.90 -0.26
N PHE A 184 -13.16 11.48 0.63
CA PHE A 184 -11.75 11.28 0.31
C PHE A 184 -11.55 10.20 -0.75
N PHE A 185 -12.20 9.04 -0.59
CA PHE A 185 -12.13 7.95 -1.56
C PHE A 185 -12.53 8.40 -2.97
N ASN A 186 -13.70 9.04 -3.12
CA ASN A 186 -14.19 9.55 -4.40
C ASN A 186 -13.22 10.56 -5.01
N THR A 187 -12.66 11.44 -4.17
CA THR A 187 -11.67 12.44 -4.58
C THR A 187 -10.40 11.78 -5.12
N VAL A 188 -9.88 10.75 -4.45
CA VAL A 188 -8.69 10.03 -4.89
C VAL A 188 -8.93 9.31 -6.22
N VAL A 189 -10.03 8.58 -6.34
CA VAL A 189 -10.39 7.85 -7.57
C VAL A 189 -10.52 8.82 -8.76
N SER A 190 -11.28 9.90 -8.58
CA SER A 190 -11.45 10.93 -9.61
C SER A 190 -10.13 11.59 -10.02
N ASN A 191 -9.30 11.95 -9.04
CA ASN A 191 -7.99 12.56 -9.31
C ASN A 191 -7.01 11.59 -9.96
N ALA A 192 -7.02 10.32 -9.56
CA ALA A 192 -6.21 9.27 -10.18
C ALA A 192 -6.61 9.10 -11.65
N ASN A 193 -7.91 8.92 -11.93
CA ASN A 193 -8.42 8.78 -13.29
C ASN A 193 -8.08 10.01 -14.17
N THR A 194 -8.30 11.22 -13.65
CA THR A 194 -7.97 12.48 -14.34
C THR A 194 -6.48 12.58 -14.64
N ARG A 195 -5.64 12.20 -13.67
CA ARG A 195 -4.17 12.26 -13.82
C ARG A 195 -3.67 11.23 -14.82
N LEU A 196 -4.15 9.99 -14.75
CA LEU A 196 -3.79 8.95 -15.71
C LEU A 196 -4.17 9.35 -17.13
N ASN A 197 -5.35 9.90 -17.34
CA ASN A 197 -5.77 10.39 -18.65
C ASN A 197 -5.01 11.65 -19.11
N SER A 198 -4.49 12.47 -18.21
CA SER A 198 -3.63 13.61 -18.59
C SER A 198 -2.22 13.17 -19.00
N LEU A 199 -1.73 12.12 -18.33
CA LEU A 199 -0.41 11.57 -18.59
C LEU A 199 -0.41 10.68 -19.83
N TYR A 200 -1.38 9.78 -19.97
CA TYR A 200 -1.33 8.69 -20.94
C TYR A 200 -2.53 8.65 -21.88
N GLY A 201 -3.69 9.14 -21.46
CA GLY A 201 -4.95 8.97 -22.19
C GLY A 201 -5.18 9.97 -23.33
N TYR A 202 -5.86 9.50 -24.37
CA TYR A 202 -6.30 10.26 -25.54
C TYR A 202 -7.75 10.70 -25.35
N LYS A 203 -7.95 11.79 -24.60
CA LYS A 203 -9.30 12.16 -24.17
C LYS A 203 -10.09 12.87 -25.26
N ILE A 204 -11.36 12.48 -25.48
CA ILE A 204 -12.25 13.29 -26.33
C ILE A 204 -12.69 14.53 -25.56
N LYS A 205 -12.41 15.71 -26.11
CA LYS A 205 -12.91 16.99 -25.62
C LYS A 205 -13.97 17.51 -26.58
N SER A 206 -15.17 17.70 -26.03
CA SER A 206 -16.28 18.37 -26.71
C SER A 206 -16.66 19.63 -25.94
N GLY A 207 -17.01 20.69 -26.65
CA GLY A 207 -17.39 21.96 -26.03
C GLY A 207 -17.81 23.00 -27.05
N GLN A 208 -17.90 24.24 -26.58
CA GLN A 208 -18.20 25.40 -27.40
C GLN A 208 -17.04 26.37 -27.37
N ASP A 209 -16.78 26.98 -28.52
CA ASP A 209 -15.97 28.19 -28.64
C ASP A 209 -16.77 29.21 -29.45
N TYR A 210 -16.19 30.38 -29.72
CA TYR A 210 -16.88 31.46 -30.41
C TYR A 210 -16.00 32.15 -31.45
N PHE A 211 -16.69 32.70 -32.44
CA PHE A 211 -16.16 33.66 -33.38
C PHE A 211 -16.62 35.07 -33.00
N TRP A 212 -15.82 36.06 -33.37
CA TRP A 212 -16.22 37.47 -33.30
C TRP A 212 -16.93 37.86 -34.59
N ILE A 213 -18.23 38.11 -34.51
CA ILE A 213 -19.06 38.45 -35.66
C ILE A 213 -19.58 39.88 -35.53
N LEU A 214 -19.63 40.60 -36.66
CA LEU A 214 -20.17 41.95 -36.69
C LEU A 214 -21.68 41.96 -36.42
N ASP A 215 -22.10 42.78 -35.44
CA ASP A 215 -23.51 43.03 -35.14
C ASP A 215 -23.99 44.43 -35.59
N SER A 216 -23.09 45.27 -36.10
CA SER A 216 -23.48 46.60 -36.57
C SER A 216 -24.33 46.53 -37.83
N LYS A 217 -25.66 46.52 -37.69
CA LYS A 217 -26.64 46.41 -38.79
C LYS A 217 -26.40 47.33 -39.98
N LYS A 218 -25.82 48.51 -39.75
CA LYS A 218 -25.55 49.50 -40.81
C LYS A 218 -24.23 49.28 -41.54
N HIS A 219 -23.28 48.53 -40.98
CA HIS A 219 -21.95 48.33 -41.55
C HIS A 219 -22.01 47.43 -42.81
N PRO A 220 -21.34 47.79 -43.92
CA PRO A 220 -21.44 47.07 -45.20
C PRO A 220 -20.96 45.62 -45.12
N GLU A 221 -20.00 45.31 -44.25
CA GLU A 221 -19.51 43.94 -44.04
C GLU A 221 -20.47 43.05 -43.25
N THR A 222 -21.44 43.60 -42.52
CA THR A 222 -22.27 42.82 -41.60
C THR A 222 -23.02 41.66 -42.28
N PRO A 223 -23.67 41.83 -43.45
CA PRO A 223 -24.33 40.72 -44.14
C PRO A 223 -23.36 39.59 -44.50
N LYS A 224 -22.18 39.92 -45.05
CA LYS A 224 -21.20 38.92 -45.47
C LYS A 224 -20.53 38.23 -44.28
N HIS A 225 -20.28 38.96 -43.19
CA HIS A 225 -19.77 38.40 -41.94
C HIS A 225 -20.74 37.35 -41.35
N LYS A 226 -22.06 37.62 -41.40
CA LYS A 226 -23.09 36.69 -40.95
C LYS A 226 -23.23 35.48 -41.89
N GLU A 227 -23.19 35.71 -43.20
CA GLU A 227 -23.19 34.63 -44.20
C GLU A 227 -22.02 33.65 -43.97
N MET A 228 -20.80 34.17 -43.81
CA MET A 228 -19.62 33.32 -43.57
C MET A 228 -19.64 32.66 -42.19
N TYR A 229 -20.27 33.29 -41.19
CA TYR A 229 -20.51 32.61 -39.92
C TYR A 229 -21.42 31.39 -40.07
N GLU A 230 -22.51 31.48 -40.84
CA GLU A 230 -23.38 30.32 -41.08
C GLU A 230 -22.66 29.18 -41.82
N VAL A 231 -21.74 29.52 -42.75
CA VAL A 231 -20.83 28.54 -43.37
C VAL A 231 -19.96 27.87 -42.32
N MET A 232 -19.27 28.66 -41.48
CA MET A 232 -18.42 28.13 -40.42
C MET A 232 -19.20 27.25 -39.44
N LYS A 233 -20.34 27.73 -38.95
CA LYS A 233 -21.22 27.02 -38.01
C LYS A 233 -21.71 25.68 -38.58
N THR A 234 -22.09 25.67 -39.86
CA THR A 234 -22.52 24.45 -40.55
C THR A 234 -21.37 23.45 -40.66
N ALA A 235 -20.18 23.91 -41.07
CA ALA A 235 -18.99 23.06 -41.13
C ALA A 235 -18.64 22.48 -39.74
N PHE A 236 -18.51 23.33 -38.71
CA PHE A 236 -18.18 22.90 -37.35
C PHE A 236 -19.23 21.99 -36.70
N SER A 237 -20.49 22.04 -37.14
CA SER A 237 -21.52 21.09 -36.68
C SER A 237 -21.20 19.63 -37.07
N LYS A 238 -20.38 19.43 -38.11
CA LYS A 238 -19.91 18.13 -38.58
C LYS A 238 -18.58 17.73 -37.95
N MET A 239 -17.91 18.62 -37.20
CA MET A 239 -16.62 18.35 -36.61
C MET A 239 -16.72 17.21 -35.60
N ARG A 240 -15.92 16.17 -35.81
CA ARG A 240 -15.83 15.03 -34.91
C ARG A 240 -14.38 14.73 -34.55
N SER A 241 -14.18 14.16 -33.36
CA SER A 241 -12.86 13.76 -32.90
C SER A 241 -12.29 12.55 -33.65
N ASP A 242 -13.14 11.74 -34.28
CA ASP A 242 -12.78 10.48 -34.93
C ASP A 242 -12.67 10.55 -36.46
N LEU A 243 -12.94 11.70 -37.06
CA LEU A 243 -12.88 11.94 -38.51
C LEU A 243 -11.86 13.02 -38.86
N ALA A 244 -11.06 12.80 -39.89
CA ALA A 244 -10.08 13.77 -40.37
C ALA A 244 -10.73 15.11 -40.77
N VAL A 245 -9.96 16.20 -40.67
CA VAL A 245 -10.45 17.56 -40.91
C VAL A 245 -10.31 18.03 -42.37
N ASP A 246 -9.88 17.16 -43.29
CA ASP A 246 -9.66 17.53 -44.69
C ASP A 246 -10.95 18.02 -45.38
N GLU A 247 -12.05 17.29 -45.22
CA GLU A 247 -13.37 17.70 -45.75
C GLU A 247 -13.87 18.98 -45.08
N LEU A 248 -13.64 19.12 -43.78
CA LEU A 248 -13.98 20.32 -43.02
C LEU A 248 -13.21 21.53 -43.54
N ALA A 249 -11.93 21.38 -43.86
CA ALA A 249 -11.09 22.44 -44.43
C ALA A 249 -11.60 22.89 -45.81
N LEU A 250 -12.09 21.97 -46.64
CA LEU A 250 -12.71 22.30 -47.93
C LEU A 250 -13.99 23.11 -47.74
N GLU A 251 -14.86 22.74 -46.79
CA GLU A 251 -16.09 23.48 -46.49
C GLU A 251 -15.80 24.88 -45.90
N LEU A 252 -14.70 25.03 -45.16
CA LEU A 252 -14.29 26.30 -44.55
C LEU A 252 -13.53 27.23 -45.50
N ALA A 253 -13.06 26.74 -46.66
CA ALA A 253 -12.27 27.51 -47.61
C ALA A 253 -12.92 28.85 -48.04
N PRO A 254 -14.24 28.94 -48.31
CA PRO A 254 -14.89 30.21 -48.63
C PRO A 254 -14.84 31.23 -47.48
N ALA A 255 -15.01 30.77 -46.23
CA ALA A 255 -14.95 31.64 -45.06
C ALA A 255 -13.51 32.12 -44.81
N ILE A 256 -12.52 31.23 -44.94
CA ILE A 256 -11.09 31.57 -44.85
C ILE A 256 -10.74 32.66 -45.86
N ALA A 257 -11.05 32.44 -47.14
CA ALA A 257 -10.76 33.40 -48.21
C ALA A 257 -11.41 34.77 -47.96
N TYR A 258 -12.65 34.79 -47.46
CA TYR A 258 -13.33 36.02 -47.09
C TYR A 258 -12.59 36.76 -45.98
N PHE A 259 -12.32 36.12 -44.84
CA PHE A 259 -11.67 36.79 -43.70
C PHE A 259 -10.24 37.23 -44.01
N GLU A 260 -9.53 36.55 -44.92
CA GLU A 260 -8.22 36.98 -45.41
C GLU A 260 -8.30 38.26 -46.26
N SER A 261 -9.41 38.49 -46.96
CA SER A 261 -9.61 39.68 -47.81
C SER A 261 -9.96 40.95 -47.03
N VAL A 262 -10.65 40.83 -45.88
CA VAL A 262 -11.18 41.98 -45.11
C VAL A 262 -10.08 42.98 -44.71
N PRO A 263 -8.90 42.58 -44.19
CA PRO A 263 -7.86 43.53 -43.84
C PRO A 263 -7.32 44.36 -45.01
N ALA A 264 -7.28 43.79 -46.21
CA ALA A 264 -6.85 44.49 -47.43
C ALA A 264 -7.89 45.50 -47.91
N ASN A 265 -9.18 45.16 -47.81
CA ASN A 265 -10.29 46.02 -48.23
C ASN A 265 -10.51 47.23 -47.31
N TYR A 266 -10.02 47.15 -46.06
CA TYR A 266 -10.17 48.20 -45.04
C TYR A 266 -8.81 48.71 -44.54
N PRO A 267 -8.02 49.42 -45.38
CA PRO A 267 -6.75 49.99 -44.95
C PRO A 267 -6.94 51.11 -43.92
N GLY A 268 -5.99 51.25 -43.01
CA GLY A 268 -5.99 52.29 -41.95
C GLY A 268 -6.04 51.76 -40.52
N ASP A 269 -5.91 52.70 -39.58
CA ASP A 269 -5.66 52.43 -38.16
C ASP A 269 -6.71 53.05 -37.21
N LYS A 270 -7.85 53.47 -37.76
CA LYS A 270 -8.97 53.95 -36.92
C LYS A 270 -9.49 52.80 -36.06
N LYS A 271 -9.88 53.08 -34.80
CA LYS A 271 -10.37 52.07 -33.83
C LYS A 271 -11.40 51.09 -34.42
N ARG A 272 -12.34 51.57 -35.25
CA ARG A 272 -13.39 50.75 -35.88
C ARG A 272 -12.84 49.80 -36.96
N ILE A 273 -11.88 50.28 -37.75
CA ILE A 273 -11.17 49.48 -38.76
C ILE A 273 -10.30 48.42 -38.07
N ARG A 274 -9.55 48.82 -37.04
CA ARG A 274 -8.80 47.89 -36.20
C ARG A 274 -9.69 46.79 -35.61
N LYS A 275 -10.89 47.14 -35.15
CA LYS A 275 -11.85 46.17 -34.59
C LYS A 275 -12.38 45.18 -35.64
N LEU A 276 -12.65 45.64 -36.86
CA LEU A 276 -13.01 44.77 -37.98
C LEU A 276 -11.87 43.78 -38.32
N LYS A 277 -10.64 44.30 -38.51
CA LYS A 277 -9.45 43.47 -38.75
C LYS A 277 -9.19 42.46 -37.63
N TYR A 278 -9.40 42.90 -36.39
CA TYR A 278 -9.27 42.05 -35.21
C TYR A 278 -10.23 40.85 -35.30
N ALA A 279 -11.50 41.07 -35.65
CA ALA A 279 -12.45 39.97 -35.79
C ALA A 279 -12.00 38.98 -36.87
N SER A 280 -11.57 39.46 -38.03
CA SER A 280 -11.08 38.61 -39.12
C SER A 280 -9.84 37.80 -38.72
N TYR A 281 -8.82 38.44 -38.16
CA TYR A 281 -7.60 37.75 -37.74
C TYR A 281 -7.85 36.76 -36.59
N TYR A 282 -8.75 37.08 -35.66
CA TYR A 282 -9.14 36.18 -34.57
C TYR A 282 -9.87 34.96 -35.10
N ASN A 283 -10.85 35.16 -35.97
CA ASN A 283 -11.62 34.06 -36.57
C ASN A 283 -10.70 33.16 -37.40
N LEU A 284 -9.75 33.72 -38.15
CA LEU A 284 -8.75 32.94 -38.87
C LEU A 284 -7.86 32.12 -37.93
N ALA A 285 -7.33 32.73 -36.86
CA ALA A 285 -6.55 32.02 -35.86
C ALA A 285 -7.35 30.86 -35.24
N GLN A 286 -8.63 31.05 -34.93
CA GLN A 286 -9.51 30.00 -34.41
C GLN A 286 -9.77 28.89 -35.43
N LEU A 287 -10.07 29.24 -36.69
CA LEU A 287 -10.26 28.27 -37.77
C LEU A 287 -9.05 27.35 -37.92
N TYR A 288 -7.86 27.94 -38.07
CA TYR A 288 -6.62 27.18 -38.22
C TYR A 288 -6.24 26.40 -36.95
N TYR A 289 -6.62 26.87 -35.77
CA TYR A 289 -6.38 26.14 -34.53
C TYR A 289 -7.16 24.85 -34.49
N TYR A 290 -8.42 24.85 -34.92
CA TYR A 290 -9.25 23.65 -34.97
C TYR A 290 -9.00 22.78 -36.20
N LEU A 291 -8.30 23.29 -37.22
CA LEU A 291 -7.78 22.51 -38.34
C LEU A 291 -6.37 21.93 -38.08
N ASP A 292 -5.85 22.05 -36.85
CA ASP A 292 -4.52 21.58 -36.44
C ASP A 292 -3.35 22.17 -37.25
N GLN A 293 -3.42 23.46 -37.59
CA GLN A 293 -2.37 24.17 -38.34
C GLN A 293 -1.70 25.25 -37.47
N PRO A 294 -0.86 24.88 -36.48
CA PRO A 294 -0.34 25.82 -35.49
C PRO A 294 0.49 26.97 -36.10
N GLU A 295 1.16 26.75 -37.22
CA GLU A 295 1.95 27.73 -37.95
C GLU A 295 1.06 28.86 -38.47
N LYS A 296 -0.11 28.51 -39.02
CA LYS A 296 -1.11 29.47 -39.47
C LYS A 296 -1.76 30.20 -38.29
N VAL A 297 -1.99 29.53 -37.17
CA VAL A 297 -2.47 30.19 -35.95
C VAL A 297 -1.47 31.26 -35.50
N ILE A 298 -0.17 30.96 -35.49
CA ILE A 298 0.88 31.92 -35.13
C ILE A 298 0.88 33.10 -36.11
N GLU A 299 0.87 32.84 -37.42
CA GLU A 299 0.83 33.87 -38.46
C GLU A 299 -0.30 34.88 -38.24
N TYR A 300 -1.53 34.41 -38.02
CA TYR A 300 -2.69 35.28 -37.81
C TYR A 300 -2.74 35.90 -36.42
N SER A 301 -2.14 35.27 -35.42
CA SER A 301 -2.02 35.82 -34.06
C SER A 301 -0.99 36.95 -33.98
N GLU A 302 0.09 36.88 -34.75
CA GLU A 302 1.03 37.99 -34.90
C GLU A 302 0.37 39.19 -35.59
N LYS A 303 -0.47 38.94 -36.60
CA LYS A 303 -1.30 39.97 -37.24
C LYS A 303 -2.30 40.59 -36.25
N LEU A 304 -2.90 39.82 -35.33
CA LEU A 304 -3.72 40.35 -34.23
C LEU A 304 -2.94 41.32 -33.34
N ILE A 305 -1.74 40.93 -32.93
CA ILE A 305 -0.87 41.74 -32.06
C ILE A 305 -0.47 43.04 -32.77
N ALA A 306 -0.05 42.93 -34.03
CA ALA A 306 0.33 44.06 -34.87
C ALA A 306 -0.83 45.03 -35.09
N ASN A 307 -2.07 44.52 -35.22
CA ASN A 307 -3.28 45.32 -35.37
C ASN A 307 -3.61 46.17 -34.13
N ASN A 308 -3.04 45.89 -32.96
CA ASN A 308 -3.10 46.76 -31.77
C ASN A 308 -4.52 47.18 -31.32
N TYR A 309 -5.51 46.29 -31.48
CA TYR A 309 -6.86 46.46 -30.91
C TYR A 309 -6.95 45.79 -29.53
N ASP A 310 -6.73 44.47 -29.50
CA ASP A 310 -6.53 43.67 -28.30
C ASP A 310 -5.37 42.70 -28.54
N LYS A 311 -4.24 42.94 -27.86
CA LYS A 311 -3.02 42.14 -28.00
C LYS A 311 -3.05 40.87 -27.16
N SER A 312 -3.95 40.79 -26.18
CA SER A 312 -4.01 39.68 -25.21
C SER A 312 -4.42 38.39 -25.89
N ASP A 313 -5.40 38.46 -26.80
CA ASP A 313 -5.88 37.29 -27.52
C ASP A 313 -4.83 36.72 -28.47
N GLY A 314 -4.12 37.57 -29.22
CA GLY A 314 -3.02 37.11 -30.07
C GLY A 314 -1.90 36.43 -29.27
N LYS A 315 -1.52 36.98 -28.11
CA LYS A 315 -0.54 36.32 -27.21
C LYS A 315 -1.05 34.97 -26.69
N SER A 316 -2.33 34.88 -26.35
CA SER A 316 -2.95 33.65 -25.86
C SER A 316 -3.04 32.58 -26.95
N MET A 317 -3.42 32.96 -28.17
CA MET A 317 -3.47 32.05 -29.33
C MET A 317 -2.08 31.55 -29.73
N ILE A 318 -1.03 32.39 -29.69
CA ILE A 318 0.36 31.93 -29.89
C ILE A 318 0.74 30.89 -28.84
N LYS A 319 0.36 31.10 -27.58
CA LYS A 319 0.60 30.11 -26.51
C LYS A 319 -0.11 28.78 -26.80
N TYR A 320 -1.36 28.83 -27.25
CA TYR A 320 -2.13 27.63 -27.61
C TYR A 320 -1.55 26.92 -28.84
N ALA A 321 -1.15 27.66 -29.87
CA ALA A 321 -0.51 27.10 -31.07
C ALA A 321 0.81 26.40 -30.75
N ASN A 322 1.66 27.03 -29.93
CA ASN A 322 2.92 26.42 -29.50
C ASN A 322 2.71 25.16 -28.64
N ALA A 323 1.70 25.16 -27.77
CA ALA A 323 1.34 23.98 -27.00
C ALA A 323 0.83 22.86 -27.92
N LEU A 324 -0.07 23.18 -28.86
CA LEU A 324 -0.59 22.25 -29.85
C LEU A 324 0.52 21.62 -30.69
N ARG A 325 1.43 22.44 -31.25
CA ARG A 325 2.58 21.95 -32.01
C ARG A 325 3.42 20.96 -31.19
N LYS A 326 3.76 21.34 -29.96
CA LYS A 326 4.52 20.47 -29.06
C LYS A 326 3.79 19.15 -28.76
N ASP A 327 2.49 19.20 -28.58
CA ASP A 327 1.68 18.02 -28.29
C ASP A 327 1.59 17.10 -29.53
N LEU A 328 1.38 17.65 -30.72
CA LEU A 328 1.40 16.92 -31.99
C LEU A 328 2.75 16.22 -32.20
N ASP A 329 3.85 16.96 -32.07
CA ASP A 329 5.21 16.45 -32.22
C ASP A 329 5.50 15.32 -31.22
N LYS A 330 5.16 15.54 -29.94
CA LYS A 330 5.40 14.56 -28.87
C LYS A 330 4.63 13.26 -29.07
N ASN A 331 3.44 13.34 -29.63
CA ASN A 331 2.56 12.20 -29.89
C ASN A 331 2.78 11.59 -31.28
N GLN A 332 3.65 12.19 -32.11
CA GLN A 332 3.94 11.77 -33.48
C GLN A 332 2.69 11.67 -34.35
N VAL A 333 1.75 12.60 -34.17
CA VAL A 333 0.51 12.70 -34.95
C VAL A 333 0.45 14.04 -35.66
N LYS A 334 -0.21 14.05 -36.82
CA LYS A 334 -0.41 15.29 -37.61
C LYS A 334 -1.68 16.04 -37.23
N SER A 335 -2.59 15.39 -36.51
CA SER A 335 -3.87 15.94 -36.12
C SER A 335 -4.39 15.31 -34.82
N ARG A 336 -5.26 16.05 -34.12
CA ARG A 336 -6.08 15.63 -32.98
C ARG A 336 -7.37 14.93 -33.39
N HIS A 337 -7.56 14.70 -34.69
CA HIS A 337 -8.77 14.12 -35.23
C HIS A 337 -8.51 12.71 -35.76
N PHE A 338 -8.62 11.72 -34.87
CA PHE A 338 -8.42 10.32 -35.18
C PHE A 338 -9.22 9.43 -34.22
N LYS A 339 -9.51 8.21 -34.68
CA LYS A 339 -10.26 7.23 -33.90
C LYS A 339 -9.50 6.83 -32.62
N VAL A 340 -10.16 6.97 -31.48
CA VAL A 340 -9.67 6.50 -30.17
C VAL A 340 -10.47 5.29 -29.75
N VAL A 341 -9.79 4.16 -29.54
CA VAL A 341 -10.40 2.90 -29.08
C VAL A 341 -10.08 2.70 -27.60
N THR A 342 -11.11 2.48 -26.78
CA THR A 342 -10.94 2.16 -25.36
C THR A 342 -11.69 0.88 -25.07
N GLU A 343 -11.00 -0.11 -24.51
CA GLU A 343 -11.56 -1.43 -24.25
C GLU A 343 -11.31 -1.83 -22.80
N ASP A 344 -12.29 -2.49 -22.19
CA ASP A 344 -12.10 -3.15 -20.90
C ASP A 344 -12.13 -4.67 -21.10
N ARG A 345 -10.96 -5.29 -21.05
CA ARG A 345 -10.76 -6.74 -21.09
C ARG A 345 -10.28 -7.30 -19.75
N SER A 346 -10.41 -6.53 -18.67
CA SER A 346 -9.96 -6.96 -17.35
C SER A 346 -10.72 -8.16 -16.79
N ASN A 347 -11.90 -8.44 -17.34
CA ASN A 347 -12.72 -9.61 -16.99
C ASN A 347 -12.68 -10.71 -18.07
N ASP A 348 -11.86 -10.58 -19.13
CA ASP A 348 -11.80 -11.57 -20.21
C ASP A 348 -11.17 -12.89 -19.72
N PRO A 349 -11.94 -13.99 -19.65
CA PRO A 349 -11.44 -15.27 -19.13
C PRO A 349 -10.29 -15.85 -19.95
N SER A 350 -10.19 -15.52 -21.24
CA SER A 350 -9.11 -16.01 -22.13
C SER A 350 -7.77 -15.33 -21.89
N LEU A 351 -7.79 -14.14 -21.28
CA LEU A 351 -6.62 -13.34 -20.91
C LEU A 351 -6.26 -13.49 -19.43
N GLN A 352 -7.09 -14.21 -18.66
CA GLN A 352 -6.71 -14.69 -17.35
C GLN A 352 -5.73 -15.87 -17.53
N PRO A 353 -4.64 -15.95 -16.75
CA PRO A 353 -3.75 -17.10 -16.82
C PRO A 353 -4.57 -18.38 -16.63
N ALA A 354 -4.32 -19.39 -17.48
CA ALA A 354 -5.06 -20.64 -17.51
C ALA A 354 -5.33 -21.16 -16.08
N VAL A 355 -6.57 -21.01 -15.65
CA VAL A 355 -7.04 -21.50 -14.37
C VAL A 355 -7.27 -22.99 -14.55
N VAL A 356 -6.30 -23.82 -14.16
CA VAL A 356 -6.65 -25.14 -13.62
C VAL A 356 -7.56 -24.82 -12.43
N GLU A 357 -8.82 -25.22 -12.46
CA GLU A 357 -9.82 -24.89 -11.44
C GLU A 357 -9.34 -25.29 -10.04
N ALA A 358 -8.65 -24.35 -9.40
CA ALA A 358 -8.45 -24.26 -7.98
C ALA A 358 -9.50 -23.27 -7.46
N PRO A 359 -10.20 -23.58 -6.35
CA PRO A 359 -11.24 -22.71 -5.82
C PRO A 359 -10.68 -21.31 -5.52
N ILE A 360 -11.41 -20.29 -5.96
CA ILE A 360 -11.09 -18.87 -5.83
C ILE A 360 -10.85 -18.51 -4.35
N VAL A 361 -9.64 -18.04 -4.03
CA VAL A 361 -9.29 -17.46 -2.73
C VAL A 361 -9.63 -15.97 -2.74
N LYS A 362 -10.80 -15.62 -2.18
CA LYS A 362 -11.09 -14.26 -1.70
C LYS A 362 -10.16 -13.97 -0.52
N THR A 363 -9.51 -12.80 -0.49
CA THR A 363 -9.03 -12.25 0.78
C THR A 363 -10.27 -11.88 1.60
N ILE A 364 -10.72 -12.80 2.45
CA ILE A 364 -11.78 -12.54 3.42
C ILE A 364 -11.16 -11.63 4.49
N ILE A 365 -11.68 -10.42 4.59
CA ILE A 365 -11.66 -9.72 5.87
C ILE A 365 -12.60 -10.53 6.74
N ILE A 366 -12.04 -11.25 7.71
CA ILE A 366 -12.78 -12.06 8.66
C ILE A 366 -13.54 -11.05 9.53
N GLU A 367 -14.79 -10.74 9.19
CA GLU A 367 -15.77 -10.49 10.26
C GLU A 367 -15.62 -11.65 11.22
N LYS A 368 -15.53 -11.38 12.53
CA LYS A 368 -15.52 -12.41 13.59
C LYS A 368 -16.75 -13.32 13.45
N LYS A 369 -16.70 -14.26 12.51
CA LYS A 369 -17.52 -15.45 12.46
C LYS A 369 -16.74 -16.54 13.19
N ASP A 370 -17.48 -17.45 13.78
CA ASP A 370 -16.92 -18.64 14.40
C ASP A 370 -15.96 -19.34 13.42
N PRO A 371 -14.84 -19.90 13.91
CA PRO A 371 -13.84 -20.52 13.05
C PRO A 371 -14.48 -21.62 12.19
N ASP A 372 -14.41 -21.48 10.86
CA ASP A 372 -14.55 -22.65 9.98
C ASP A 372 -13.37 -23.59 10.27
N PHE A 373 -13.60 -24.90 10.20
CA PHE A 373 -12.59 -25.93 10.48
C PHE A 373 -12.04 -26.55 9.18
N LEU A 374 -10.79 -27.01 9.17
CA LEU A 374 -10.27 -27.81 8.05
C LEU A 374 -10.83 -29.23 8.12
N VAL A 375 -11.63 -29.61 7.13
CA VAL A 375 -12.14 -30.98 6.96
C VAL A 375 -11.08 -31.86 6.29
N LEU A 376 -10.72 -32.95 6.94
CA LEU A 376 -9.74 -33.94 6.48
C LEU A 376 -10.44 -34.95 5.57
N GLN A 377 -10.33 -34.75 4.26
CA GLN A 377 -10.98 -35.60 3.26
C GLN A 377 -9.97 -36.33 2.38
N GLY A 378 -10.30 -37.56 2.00
CA GLY A 378 -9.54 -38.39 1.07
C GLY A 378 -8.82 -39.57 1.74
N SER A 379 -7.89 -40.16 0.99
CA SER A 379 -6.96 -41.20 1.47
C SER A 379 -6.03 -40.66 2.56
N VAL A 380 -5.42 -41.55 3.34
CA VAL A 380 -4.44 -41.19 4.39
C VAL A 380 -3.28 -40.39 3.79
N GLU A 381 -2.82 -40.72 2.58
CA GLU A 381 -1.79 -39.99 1.85
C GLU A 381 -2.22 -38.55 1.55
N GLN A 382 -3.44 -38.37 1.03
CA GLN A 382 -3.99 -37.04 0.73
C GLN A 382 -4.17 -36.20 2.00
N ILE A 383 -4.66 -36.80 3.08
CA ILE A 383 -4.79 -36.17 4.40
C ILE A 383 -3.40 -35.77 4.92
N ASN A 384 -2.41 -36.65 4.82
CA ASN A 384 -1.04 -36.37 5.25
C ASN A 384 -0.44 -35.19 4.47
N ASP A 385 -0.69 -35.09 3.17
CA ASP A 385 -0.22 -33.95 2.37
C ASP A 385 -0.90 -32.63 2.73
N GLN A 386 -2.18 -32.65 3.12
CA GLN A 386 -2.84 -31.47 3.69
C GLN A 386 -2.16 -31.06 5.01
N LEU A 387 -1.95 -32.02 5.93
CA LEU A 387 -1.34 -31.78 7.24
C LEU A 387 0.10 -31.26 7.14
N LYS A 388 0.89 -31.74 6.17
CA LYS A 388 2.24 -31.23 5.92
C LYS A 388 2.24 -29.74 5.56
N LYS A 389 1.27 -29.28 4.75
CA LYS A 389 1.14 -27.86 4.37
C LYS A 389 0.80 -26.99 5.57
N VAL A 390 -0.09 -27.48 6.45
CA VAL A 390 -0.45 -26.79 7.69
C VAL A 390 0.75 -26.68 8.62
N LEU A 391 1.47 -27.79 8.84
CA LEU A 391 2.69 -27.81 9.66
C LEU A 391 3.76 -26.88 9.07
N TYR A 392 3.87 -26.78 7.75
CA TYR A 392 4.76 -25.85 7.10
C TYR A 392 4.39 -24.39 7.43
N SER A 393 3.12 -24.00 7.33
CA SER A 393 2.67 -22.65 7.72
C SER A 393 2.95 -22.34 9.19
N ILE A 394 2.71 -23.30 10.09
CA ILE A 394 3.02 -23.17 11.52
C ILE A 394 4.53 -23.01 11.72
N ASN A 395 5.36 -23.77 10.99
CA ASN A 395 6.82 -23.65 11.07
C ASN A 395 7.30 -22.25 10.64
N VAL A 396 6.76 -21.68 9.56
CA VAL A 396 7.10 -20.32 9.14
C VAL A 396 6.72 -19.30 10.22
N ALA A 397 5.52 -19.42 10.80
CA ALA A 397 5.08 -18.55 11.90
C ALA A 397 6.01 -18.66 13.13
N ARG A 398 6.43 -19.87 13.48
CA ARG A 398 7.40 -20.12 14.55
C ARG A 398 8.76 -19.53 14.24
N GLN A 399 9.23 -19.70 13.01
CA GLN A 399 10.51 -19.18 12.58
C GLN A 399 10.57 -17.64 12.64
N ILE A 400 9.45 -16.96 12.42
CA ILE A 400 9.32 -15.50 12.60
C ILE A 400 9.55 -15.09 14.05
N TRP A 401 9.17 -15.92 15.02
CA TRP A 401 9.18 -15.57 16.45
C TRP A 401 10.53 -15.81 17.14
N THR A 402 11.28 -16.83 16.74
CA THR A 402 12.63 -17.13 17.28
C THR A 402 13.72 -16.34 16.55
N THR A 403 14.93 -16.23 17.09
CA THR A 403 16.13 -15.63 16.44
C THR A 403 17.03 -16.66 15.76
N SER A 404 17.03 -17.91 16.22
CA SER A 404 17.77 -19.03 15.61
C SER A 404 16.95 -19.71 14.53
N TYR A 405 17.61 -20.44 13.63
CA TYR A 405 16.91 -21.32 12.70
C TYR A 405 16.26 -22.49 13.46
N ILE A 406 14.98 -22.77 13.16
CA ILE A 406 14.25 -23.93 13.67
C ILE A 406 14.46 -25.07 12.69
N HIS A 407 15.10 -26.14 13.14
CA HIS A 407 15.29 -27.32 12.32
C HIS A 407 14.03 -28.19 12.40
N PRO A 408 13.30 -28.39 11.29
CA PRO A 408 12.11 -29.21 11.31
C PRO A 408 12.51 -30.70 11.41
N GLY A 409 11.97 -31.38 12.40
CA GLY A 409 12.23 -32.78 12.70
C GLY A 409 11.29 -33.75 11.95
N PRO A 410 11.28 -35.03 12.38
CA PRO A 410 10.38 -36.03 11.81
C PRO A 410 8.91 -35.70 12.10
N TYR A 411 8.03 -36.19 11.23
CA TYR A 411 6.58 -36.16 11.45
C TYR A 411 6.19 -37.16 12.54
N ILE A 412 5.16 -36.81 13.30
CA ILE A 412 4.58 -37.67 14.34
C ILE A 412 3.35 -38.31 13.73
N TYR A 413 3.26 -39.63 13.79
CA TYR A 413 2.17 -40.40 13.18
C TYR A 413 1.32 -41.08 14.24
N ASN A 414 0.01 -41.11 14.01
CA ASN A 414 -0.90 -41.98 14.72
C ASN A 414 -0.55 -43.45 14.38
N GLN A 415 -0.36 -44.27 15.40
CA GLN A 415 0.15 -45.63 15.22
C GLN A 415 -0.82 -46.54 14.48
N SER A 416 -2.14 -46.34 14.64
CA SER A 416 -3.17 -47.23 14.10
C SER A 416 -3.45 -46.98 12.62
N ASN A 417 -3.55 -45.72 12.19
CA ASN A 417 -3.98 -45.36 10.84
C ASN A 417 -2.89 -44.65 10.01
N LYS A 418 -1.67 -44.46 10.57
CA LYS A 418 -0.53 -43.80 9.91
C LYS A 418 -0.81 -42.36 9.44
N GLN A 419 -1.81 -41.71 10.01
CA GLN A 419 -2.09 -40.30 9.79
C GLN A 419 -1.08 -39.44 10.56
N ILE A 420 -0.60 -38.35 9.98
CA ILE A 420 0.22 -37.36 10.68
C ILE A 420 -0.64 -36.71 11.77
N ILE A 421 -0.12 -36.62 12.99
CA ILE A 421 -0.75 -35.91 14.10
C ILE A 421 0.11 -34.75 14.59
N GLY A 422 1.28 -34.55 14.00
CA GLY A 422 2.16 -33.45 14.40
C GLY A 422 3.55 -33.53 13.79
N ARG A 423 4.45 -32.71 14.33
CA ARG A 423 5.87 -32.68 13.94
C ARG A 423 6.75 -32.23 15.09
N LYS A 424 7.93 -32.84 15.19
CA LYS A 424 9.01 -32.41 16.09
C LYS A 424 9.78 -31.22 15.52
N TYR A 425 10.28 -30.34 16.37
CA TYR A 425 11.11 -29.20 15.99
C TYR A 425 12.26 -29.01 16.96
N TYR A 426 13.44 -28.74 16.39
CA TYR A 426 14.67 -28.55 17.15
C TYR A 426 15.11 -27.08 17.12
N GLU A 427 15.15 -26.45 18.29
CA GLU A 427 15.59 -25.07 18.45
C GLU A 427 16.88 -25.01 19.27
N ALA A 428 17.96 -24.54 18.65
CA ALA A 428 19.24 -24.43 19.33
C ALA A 428 19.21 -23.41 20.48
N TYR A 429 18.69 -22.20 20.26
CA TYR A 429 18.86 -21.11 21.23
C TYR A 429 18.16 -21.38 22.56
N GLU A 430 16.96 -21.97 22.54
CA GLU A 430 16.18 -22.23 23.75
C GLU A 430 16.60 -23.51 24.49
N ASN A 431 17.52 -24.31 23.93
CA ASN A 431 17.85 -25.65 24.41
C ASN A 431 16.57 -26.51 24.54
N ARG A 432 15.69 -26.49 23.52
CA ARG A 432 14.37 -27.11 23.59
C ARG A 432 14.03 -27.84 22.29
N GLU A 433 13.66 -29.12 22.42
CA GLU A 433 12.75 -29.75 21.47
C GLU A 433 11.34 -29.22 21.77
N SER A 434 10.53 -29.11 20.73
CA SER A 434 9.12 -28.80 20.87
C SER A 434 8.33 -29.47 19.77
N ASP A 435 7.17 -29.98 20.15
CA ASP A 435 6.25 -30.58 19.22
C ASP A 435 5.17 -29.57 18.83
N VAL A 436 4.69 -29.71 17.61
CA VAL A 436 3.39 -29.18 17.20
C VAL A 436 2.50 -30.39 17.01
N LEU A 437 1.51 -30.56 17.88
CA LEU A 437 0.53 -31.64 17.82
C LEU A 437 -0.81 -31.06 17.40
N PHE A 438 -1.48 -31.66 16.42
CA PHE A 438 -2.82 -31.25 16.04
C PHE A 438 -3.86 -31.72 17.06
N THR A 439 -4.84 -30.85 17.31
CA THR A 439 -6.08 -31.24 17.97
C THR A 439 -7.09 -31.57 16.88
N ILE A 440 -7.44 -32.85 16.76
CA ILE A 440 -8.34 -33.36 15.72
C ILE A 440 -9.62 -33.86 16.40
N GLU A 441 -10.76 -33.33 15.98
CA GLU A 441 -12.09 -33.74 16.45
C GLU A 441 -12.89 -34.29 15.27
N GLY A 442 -13.18 -35.60 15.30
CA GLY A 442 -13.75 -36.29 14.15
C GLY A 442 -12.81 -36.21 12.93
N ASP A 443 -13.32 -35.62 11.85
CA ASP A 443 -12.59 -35.32 10.61
C ASP A 443 -12.09 -33.88 10.52
N HIS A 444 -12.10 -33.11 11.62
CA HIS A 444 -11.73 -31.69 11.60
C HIS A 444 -10.46 -31.38 12.40
N ILE A 445 -9.62 -30.49 11.89
CA ILE A 445 -8.57 -29.86 12.71
C ILE A 445 -9.15 -28.63 13.40
N VAL A 446 -9.28 -28.70 14.72
CA VAL A 446 -9.81 -27.60 15.55
C VAL A 446 -8.70 -26.74 16.14
N GLY A 447 -7.47 -27.25 16.20
CA GLY A 447 -6.33 -26.52 16.73
C GLY A 447 -5.01 -27.28 16.69
N ALA A 448 -4.06 -26.80 17.45
CA ALA A 448 -2.80 -27.47 17.74
C ALA A 448 -2.30 -27.11 19.15
N THR A 449 -1.39 -27.91 19.68
CA THR A 449 -0.63 -27.59 20.89
C THR A 449 0.82 -27.29 20.51
N MET A 450 1.33 -26.15 20.95
CA MET A 450 2.73 -25.74 20.75
C MET A 450 3.35 -25.33 22.08
N LYS A 451 4.43 -25.98 22.52
CA LYS A 451 5.13 -25.65 23.79
C LYS A 451 4.15 -25.49 24.98
N ASP A 452 3.23 -26.44 25.13
CA ASP A 452 2.16 -26.47 26.16
C ASP A 452 1.05 -25.43 26.00
N PHE A 453 1.07 -24.62 24.94
CA PHE A 453 0.02 -23.66 24.64
C PHE A 453 -0.95 -24.21 23.61
N GLU A 454 -2.21 -24.26 23.98
CA GLU A 454 -3.30 -24.46 23.02
C GLU A 454 -3.30 -23.31 22.02
N THR A 455 -3.42 -23.70 20.75
CA THR A 455 -3.36 -22.82 19.60
C THR A 455 -4.57 -23.06 18.74
N THR A 456 -5.40 -22.03 18.58
CA THR A 456 -6.53 -22.06 17.67
C THR A 456 -6.05 -21.77 16.25
N LEU A 457 -6.49 -22.59 15.31
CA LEU A 457 -6.21 -22.47 13.89
C LEU A 457 -7.49 -22.04 13.17
N TYR A 458 -7.41 -20.99 12.35
CA TYR A 458 -8.57 -20.48 11.61
C TYR A 458 -8.38 -20.73 10.12
N TRP A 459 -9.47 -21.06 9.45
CA TRP A 459 -9.44 -21.55 8.09
C TRP A 459 -10.39 -20.76 7.20
N ILE A 460 -10.00 -20.62 5.93
CA ILE A 460 -10.87 -20.13 4.86
C ILE A 460 -10.58 -20.99 3.64
N ASN A 461 -11.60 -21.62 3.06
CA ASN A 461 -11.48 -22.47 1.86
C ASN A 461 -10.32 -23.50 1.99
N ASN A 462 -10.25 -24.19 3.14
CA ASN A 462 -9.20 -25.16 3.48
C ASN A 462 -7.76 -24.61 3.53
N GLN A 463 -7.60 -23.28 3.61
CA GLN A 463 -6.31 -22.61 3.79
C GLN A 463 -6.22 -22.01 5.20
N LEU A 464 -5.12 -22.26 5.91
CA LEU A 464 -4.89 -21.69 7.24
C LEU A 464 -4.69 -20.17 7.14
N THR A 465 -5.60 -19.36 7.66
CA THR A 465 -5.54 -17.89 7.53
C THR A 465 -5.14 -17.18 8.81
N ARG A 466 -5.30 -17.82 9.98
CA ARG A 466 -4.84 -17.25 11.24
C ARG A 466 -4.39 -18.32 12.22
N ILE A 467 -3.38 -17.98 13.01
CA ILE A 467 -2.90 -18.75 14.16
C ILE A 467 -3.05 -17.88 15.40
N HIS A 468 -3.71 -18.38 16.43
CA HIS A 468 -3.91 -17.67 17.71
C HIS A 468 -3.48 -18.56 18.86
N ALA A 469 -2.43 -18.17 19.58
CA ALA A 469 -2.00 -18.86 20.80
C ALA A 469 -2.10 -17.88 21.99
N PRO A 470 -3.21 -17.87 22.75
CA PRO A 470 -3.46 -16.85 23.78
C PRO A 470 -2.40 -16.81 24.89
N GLY A 471 -1.76 -17.94 25.20
CA GLY A 471 -0.65 -17.99 26.16
C GLY A 471 0.68 -17.43 25.64
N LEU A 472 0.76 -17.13 24.34
CA LEU A 472 1.90 -16.51 23.68
C LEU A 472 1.44 -15.16 23.10
N SER A 473 1.50 -14.10 23.91
CA SER A 473 0.97 -12.76 23.58
C SER A 473 1.50 -12.12 22.27
N GLN A 474 2.53 -12.71 21.66
CA GLN A 474 3.14 -12.28 20.39
C GLN A 474 2.94 -13.27 19.24
N PHE A 475 2.18 -14.35 19.46
CA PHE A 475 1.95 -15.44 18.52
C PHE A 475 0.50 -15.46 18.03
N ASN A 476 0.07 -14.28 17.57
CA ASN A 476 -1.24 -14.04 16.97
C ASN A 476 -0.99 -13.51 15.57
N PHE A 477 -1.14 -14.37 14.56
CA PHE A 477 -0.78 -14.03 13.19
C PHE A 477 -1.95 -14.27 12.25
N ASP A 478 -2.29 -13.26 11.44
CA ASP A 478 -3.01 -13.48 10.19
C ASP A 478 -1.99 -13.74 9.08
N ILE A 479 -2.27 -14.70 8.21
CA ILE A 479 -1.33 -15.26 7.23
C ILE A 479 -1.80 -14.94 5.81
N SER A 480 -0.90 -14.37 5.01
CA SER A 480 -1.08 -14.18 3.57
C SER A 480 -0.21 -15.15 2.78
N TYR A 481 -0.69 -15.57 1.61
CA TYR A 481 -0.02 -16.57 0.75
C TYR A 481 0.27 -16.01 -0.64
N ASP A 482 1.27 -16.59 -1.33
CA ASP A 482 1.49 -16.38 -2.76
C ASP A 482 0.62 -17.31 -3.63
N SER A 483 0.82 -17.25 -4.95
CA SER A 483 0.13 -18.11 -5.92
C SER A 483 0.40 -19.60 -5.72
N ASP A 484 1.56 -19.95 -5.13
CA ASP A 484 1.98 -21.33 -4.86
C ASP A 484 1.50 -21.80 -3.48
N LYS A 485 0.64 -21.01 -2.81
CA LYS A 485 0.14 -21.26 -1.46
C LYS A 485 1.27 -21.35 -0.41
N ARG A 486 2.36 -20.60 -0.59
CA ARG A 486 3.40 -20.42 0.43
C ARG A 486 3.10 -19.18 1.28
N PRO A 487 3.25 -19.24 2.62
CA PRO A 487 3.02 -18.08 3.49
C PRO A 487 4.03 -16.96 3.21
N ILE A 488 3.62 -15.80 2.71
CA ILE A 488 4.55 -14.69 2.38
C ILE A 488 4.49 -13.51 3.35
N ALA A 489 3.42 -13.39 4.13
CA ALA A 489 3.30 -12.33 5.12
C ALA A 489 2.49 -12.75 6.33
N PHE A 490 2.86 -12.20 7.49
CA PHE A 490 2.25 -12.44 8.79
C PHE A 490 2.00 -11.08 9.45
N SER A 491 0.74 -10.77 9.74
CA SER A 491 0.38 -9.57 10.52
C SER A 491 0.02 -9.95 11.95
N ASN A 492 0.51 -9.19 12.91
CA ASN A 492 0.20 -9.32 14.32
C ASN A 492 -0.18 -7.96 14.87
N THR A 493 -1.35 -7.84 15.49
CA THR A 493 -1.73 -6.66 16.26
C THR A 493 -1.37 -6.89 17.72
N TYR A 494 -0.57 -5.99 18.27
CA TYR A 494 -0.19 -6.01 19.68
C TYR A 494 -1.20 -5.19 20.50
N ASP A 495 -2.03 -5.89 21.28
CA ASP A 495 -3.20 -5.33 21.99
C ASP A 495 -2.88 -4.16 22.95
N ARG A 496 -1.64 -4.02 23.44
CA ARG A 496 -1.32 -3.02 24.47
C ARG A 496 -1.06 -1.61 23.95
N GLU A 497 -0.75 -1.42 22.67
CA GLU A 497 -0.36 -0.09 22.14
C GLU A 497 -0.83 0.21 20.71
N GLY A 498 -1.71 -0.62 20.13
CA GLY A 498 -2.12 -0.46 18.72
C GLY A 498 -0.93 -0.56 17.74
N THR A 499 0.10 -1.28 18.15
CA THR A 499 1.30 -1.53 17.35
C THR A 499 1.05 -2.76 16.49
N ASP A 500 1.08 -2.57 15.17
CA ASP A 500 0.99 -3.69 14.24
C ASP A 500 2.38 -4.07 13.74
N TYR A 501 2.72 -5.35 13.84
CA TYR A 501 3.87 -5.91 13.15
C TYR A 501 3.41 -6.51 11.83
N LEU A 502 4.09 -6.12 10.75
CA LEU A 502 4.00 -6.81 9.46
C LEU A 502 5.33 -7.50 9.21
N THR A 503 5.31 -8.82 9.23
CA THR A 503 6.46 -9.64 8.88
C THR A 503 6.29 -10.20 7.48
N THR A 504 7.25 -9.97 6.59
CA THR A 504 7.27 -10.57 5.25
C THR A 504 8.35 -11.63 5.17
N VAL A 505 8.07 -12.72 4.45
CA VAL A 505 8.96 -13.87 4.28
C VAL A 505 9.27 -14.05 2.80
N ALA A 506 10.55 -14.19 2.49
CA ALA A 506 11.02 -14.57 1.16
C ALA A 506 11.63 -15.97 1.22
N TYR A 507 11.63 -16.63 0.06
CA TYR A 507 12.02 -18.02 -0.10
C TYR A 507 13.15 -18.18 -1.11
N ASP A 508 13.95 -19.22 -0.90
CA ASP A 508 14.78 -19.85 -1.92
C ASP A 508 14.30 -21.31 -2.06
N GLY A 509 13.61 -21.59 -3.17
CA GLY A 509 12.82 -22.81 -3.33
C GLY A 509 11.74 -22.96 -2.25
N LEU A 510 11.85 -24.02 -1.44
CA LEU A 510 10.94 -24.33 -0.31
C LEU A 510 11.48 -23.84 1.05
N ARG A 511 12.64 -23.18 1.07
CA ARG A 511 13.29 -22.75 2.31
C ARG A 511 13.13 -21.25 2.49
N ILE A 512 12.98 -20.84 3.74
CA ILE A 512 12.96 -19.43 4.11
C ILE A 512 14.37 -18.87 3.91
N SER A 513 14.50 -17.86 3.05
CA SER A 513 15.78 -17.17 2.79
C SER A 513 15.88 -15.83 3.49
N LYS A 514 14.73 -15.17 3.73
CA LYS A 514 14.70 -13.84 4.37
C LYS A 514 13.41 -13.60 5.14
N ILE A 515 13.53 -12.96 6.30
CA ILE A 515 12.41 -12.47 7.11
C ILE A 515 12.64 -10.99 7.38
N ILE A 516 11.64 -10.15 7.10
CA ILE A 516 11.68 -8.72 7.38
C ILE A 516 10.51 -8.39 8.29
N ARG A 517 10.81 -8.00 9.53
CA ARG A 517 9.80 -7.56 10.50
C ARG A 517 9.73 -6.04 10.49
N ASN A 518 8.58 -5.50 10.12
CA ASN A 518 8.30 -4.07 10.13
C ASN A 518 7.38 -3.72 11.29
N TRP A 519 7.70 -2.62 11.95
CA TRP A 519 6.86 -1.97 12.95
C TRP A 519 6.02 -0.90 12.26
N ASN A 520 4.70 -1.04 12.33
CA ASN A 520 3.75 -0.05 11.84
C ASN A 520 3.24 0.76 13.04
N THR A 521 3.57 2.05 13.05
CA THR A 521 2.98 3.03 13.99
C THR A 521 2.21 4.04 13.15
N GLY A 522 0.91 3.81 12.96
CA GLY A 522 0.07 4.64 12.10
C GLY A 522 0.55 4.63 10.64
N SER A 523 0.93 5.79 10.11
CA SER A 523 1.34 5.98 8.70
C SER A 523 2.79 5.63 8.39
N ARG A 524 3.63 5.37 9.40
CA ARG A 524 5.07 5.09 9.21
C ARG A 524 5.37 3.62 9.45
N LYS A 525 6.03 3.00 8.46
CA LYS A 525 6.61 1.67 8.55
C LYS A 525 8.10 1.80 8.83
N TRP A 526 8.58 1.18 9.89
CA TRP A 526 9.98 1.10 10.25
C TRP A 526 10.40 -0.35 10.21
N THR A 527 11.47 -0.71 9.50
CA THR A 527 11.95 -2.08 9.61
C THR A 527 12.65 -2.24 10.95
N HIS A 528 12.11 -3.11 11.78
CA HIS A 528 12.69 -3.40 13.08
C HIS A 528 13.81 -4.44 12.96
N THR A 529 13.58 -5.49 12.18
CA THR A 529 14.52 -6.61 12.04
C THR A 529 14.58 -7.08 10.60
N ILE A 530 15.78 -7.34 10.11
CA ILE A 530 16.03 -8.06 8.86
C ILE A 530 16.83 -9.31 9.22
N ARG A 531 16.31 -10.47 8.86
CA ARG A 531 17.00 -11.74 9.03
C ARG A 531 17.17 -12.42 7.68
N THR A 532 18.37 -12.89 7.39
CA THR A 532 18.68 -13.71 6.22
C THR A 532 19.17 -15.07 6.67
N MET A 533 18.80 -16.11 5.93
CA MET A 533 19.19 -17.48 6.16
C MET A 533 19.82 -18.00 4.88
N GLU A 534 21.05 -18.48 4.99
CA GLU A 534 21.82 -19.02 3.87
C GLU A 534 22.32 -20.41 4.23
N GLU A 535 22.24 -21.34 3.30
CA GLU A 535 22.82 -22.66 3.46
C GLU A 535 24.24 -22.68 2.89
N VAL A 536 25.19 -23.08 3.73
CA VAL A 536 26.61 -23.21 3.38
C VAL A 536 27.03 -24.64 3.70
N GLY A 537 26.91 -25.52 2.71
CA GLY A 537 26.98 -26.98 2.92
C GLY A 537 25.86 -27.44 3.84
N ASP A 538 26.18 -28.19 4.89
CA ASP A 538 25.17 -28.66 5.88
C ASP A 538 24.83 -27.63 6.97
N THR A 539 25.37 -26.41 6.86
CA THR A 539 25.23 -25.38 7.89
C THR A 539 24.26 -24.29 7.42
N ILE A 540 23.25 -24.01 8.23
CA ILE A 540 22.41 -22.82 8.07
C ILE A 540 23.06 -21.65 8.80
N VAL A 541 23.45 -20.62 8.06
CA VAL A 541 23.94 -19.35 8.57
C VAL A 541 22.77 -18.37 8.62
N THR A 542 22.38 -17.96 9.82
CA THR A 542 21.34 -16.98 10.07
C THR A 542 21.96 -15.66 10.50
N LYS A 543 21.84 -14.64 9.67
CA LYS A 543 22.27 -13.28 9.99
C LYS A 543 21.05 -12.44 10.34
N GLU A 544 21.07 -11.77 11.49
CA GLU A 544 20.01 -10.88 11.95
C GLU A 544 20.55 -9.48 12.21
N ILE A 545 19.91 -8.47 11.62
CA ILE A 545 20.18 -7.05 11.86
C ILE A 545 18.93 -6.46 12.51
N MET A 546 19.10 -5.90 13.71
CA MET A 546 18.06 -5.20 14.45
C MET A 546 18.35 -3.70 14.44
N TYR A 547 17.35 -2.89 14.10
CA TYR A 547 17.47 -1.43 14.07
C TYR A 547 16.83 -0.78 15.29
N LYS A 548 17.39 0.37 15.70
CA LYS A 548 16.82 1.25 16.72
C LYS A 548 15.38 1.60 16.34
N GLN A 549 14.51 1.50 17.34
CA GLN A 549 13.09 1.81 17.24
C GLN A 549 12.81 3.20 16.67
N ARG A 550 11.87 3.29 15.73
CA ARG A 550 11.42 4.55 15.07
C ARG A 550 12.54 5.36 14.39
N LYS A 551 13.61 4.70 13.94
CA LYS A 551 14.71 5.30 13.17
C LYS A 551 14.78 4.69 11.77
N LYS A 552 15.32 5.44 10.81
CA LYS A 552 15.50 4.96 9.42
C LYS A 552 16.52 3.81 9.39
N ASN A 553 16.31 2.83 8.53
CA ASN A 553 17.21 1.71 8.31
C ASN A 553 18.52 2.18 7.67
N LYS A 554 19.46 2.61 8.52
CA LYS A 554 20.79 3.04 8.13
C LYS A 554 21.82 2.40 9.07
N PRO A 555 23.08 2.23 8.66
CA PRO A 555 24.11 1.61 9.48
C PRO A 555 24.23 2.22 10.89
N GLU A 556 24.16 3.54 11.03
CA GLU A 556 24.24 4.24 12.33
C GLU A 556 23.07 3.94 13.30
N ASN A 557 21.98 3.36 12.77
CA ASN A 557 20.80 2.97 13.54
C ASN A 557 20.74 1.46 13.79
N ILE A 558 21.75 0.68 13.41
CA ILE A 558 21.84 -0.72 13.83
C ILE A 558 22.00 -0.75 15.36
N LEU A 559 21.11 -1.47 16.02
CA LEU A 559 21.16 -1.73 17.46
C LEU A 559 22.01 -2.97 17.73
N HIS A 560 21.74 -4.04 17.00
CA HIS A 560 22.48 -5.30 17.09
C HIS A 560 22.62 -5.94 15.71
N GLU A 561 23.74 -6.62 15.52
CA GLU A 561 23.98 -7.51 14.39
C GLU A 561 24.45 -8.85 14.94
N TYR A 562 23.71 -9.90 14.62
CA TYR A 562 23.96 -11.25 15.10
C TYR A 562 24.18 -12.19 13.93
N VAL A 563 25.15 -13.09 14.08
CA VAL A 563 25.35 -14.20 13.16
C VAL A 563 25.24 -15.47 13.98
N TYR A 564 24.26 -16.30 13.65
CA TYR A 564 24.09 -17.63 14.18
C TYR A 564 24.49 -18.62 13.09
N LYS A 565 25.16 -19.70 13.48
CA LYS A 565 25.38 -20.84 12.58
C LYS A 565 24.75 -22.04 13.24
N SER A 566 23.98 -22.82 12.50
CA SER A 566 23.43 -24.07 13.01
C SER A 566 23.62 -25.18 12.00
N LYS A 567 24.11 -26.33 12.46
CA LYS A 567 24.36 -27.50 11.65
C LYS A 567 23.71 -28.70 12.31
N ARG A 568 22.85 -29.41 11.59
CA ARG A 568 22.33 -30.70 12.02
C ARG A 568 23.29 -31.80 11.55
N ILE A 569 23.66 -32.72 12.43
CA ILE A 569 24.55 -33.84 12.14
C ILE A 569 23.76 -35.12 12.44
N GLY A 570 23.20 -35.73 11.39
CA GLY A 570 22.28 -36.85 11.53
C GLY A 570 21.01 -36.49 12.30
N ASP A 571 20.35 -37.49 12.89
CA ASP A 571 19.07 -37.29 13.56
C ASP A 571 19.18 -36.84 15.00
N LYS A 572 20.33 -37.07 15.63
CA LYS A 572 20.51 -36.91 17.07
C LYS A 572 21.35 -35.71 17.47
N TYR A 573 21.92 -34.95 16.52
CA TYR A 573 22.92 -33.95 16.89
C TYR A 573 22.72 -32.59 16.21
N LEU A 574 22.79 -31.52 16.98
CA LEU A 574 22.70 -30.14 16.51
C LEU A 574 23.84 -29.31 17.09
N VAL A 575 24.61 -28.64 16.24
CA VAL A 575 25.63 -27.68 16.64
C VAL A 575 25.10 -26.28 16.37
N SER A 576 25.26 -25.36 17.32
CA SER A 576 24.95 -23.95 17.15
C SER A 576 26.09 -23.07 17.62
N ILE A 577 26.46 -22.10 16.80
CA ILE A 577 27.45 -21.07 17.15
C ILE A 577 26.67 -19.78 17.34
N ASN A 578 26.75 -19.23 18.57
CA ASN A 578 26.10 -17.97 18.90
C ASN A 578 26.98 -16.77 18.47
N PRO A 579 26.42 -15.54 18.47
CA PRO A 579 27.14 -14.35 18.00
C PRO A 579 28.38 -13.99 18.82
N PHE A 580 28.52 -14.53 20.02
CA PHE A 580 29.67 -14.33 20.91
C PHE A 580 30.74 -15.42 20.76
N GLY A 581 30.63 -16.27 19.73
CA GLY A 581 31.56 -17.36 19.44
C GLY A 581 31.34 -18.60 20.30
N GLY A 582 30.33 -18.61 21.18
CA GLY A 582 30.03 -19.78 21.98
C GLY A 582 29.42 -20.90 21.14
N ILE A 583 29.97 -22.10 21.26
CA ILE A 583 29.48 -23.30 20.58
C ILE A 583 28.53 -24.02 21.53
N ARG A 584 27.39 -24.49 21.03
CA ARG A 584 26.50 -25.40 21.75
C ARG A 584 26.25 -26.63 20.92
N GLU A 585 26.29 -27.78 21.57
CA GLU A 585 26.06 -29.09 20.98
C GLU A 585 24.92 -29.76 21.74
N TYR A 586 23.95 -30.29 21.00
CA TYR A 586 22.81 -31.00 21.56
C TYR A 586 22.84 -32.44 21.07
N THR A 587 22.63 -33.38 21.98
CA THR A 587 22.35 -34.79 21.67
C THR A 587 20.92 -35.10 22.08
N TYR A 588 20.16 -35.75 21.21
CA TYR A 588 18.78 -36.14 21.44
C TYR A 588 18.70 -37.68 21.58
N ASN A 589 17.87 -38.17 22.51
CA ASN A 589 17.61 -39.60 22.69
C ASN A 589 16.69 -40.16 21.58
N ASP A 590 16.35 -41.45 21.64
CA ASP A 590 15.49 -42.10 20.63
C ASP A 590 14.07 -41.54 20.58
N ASP A 591 13.58 -40.99 21.69
CA ASP A 591 12.30 -40.28 21.77
C ASP A 591 12.39 -38.84 21.24
N GLY A 592 13.57 -38.39 20.77
CA GLY A 592 13.85 -37.02 20.33
C GLY A 592 14.08 -36.03 21.47
N LEU A 593 13.98 -36.42 22.74
CA LEU A 593 14.20 -35.52 23.87
C LEU A 593 15.68 -35.19 24.02
N ILE A 594 16.02 -33.94 24.37
CA ILE A 594 17.42 -33.54 24.61
C ILE A 594 17.97 -34.35 25.76
N GLU A 595 18.95 -35.20 25.48
CA GLU A 595 19.65 -36.00 26.48
C GLU A 595 20.86 -35.23 27.03
N ILE A 596 21.63 -34.61 26.14
CA ILE A 596 22.87 -33.92 26.46
C ILE A 596 22.89 -32.54 25.79
N SER A 597 23.30 -31.51 26.53
CA SER A 597 23.66 -30.19 25.99
C SER A 597 25.05 -29.81 26.49
N LYS A 598 26.00 -29.60 25.58
CA LYS A 598 27.34 -29.07 25.90
C LYS A 598 27.44 -27.65 25.37
N SER A 599 27.96 -26.72 26.16
CA SER A 599 28.29 -25.38 25.69
C SER A 599 29.74 -25.03 25.97
N PHE A 600 30.41 -24.45 24.99
CA PHE A 600 31.80 -24.01 25.05
C PHE A 600 31.82 -22.50 24.89
N ASP A 601 32.48 -21.78 25.80
CA ASP A 601 32.79 -20.37 25.60
C ASP A 601 34.24 -20.16 25.15
N LYS A 602 34.58 -18.90 24.88
CA LYS A 602 35.92 -18.50 24.41
C LYS A 602 37.02 -18.63 25.49
N ASP A 603 36.64 -18.78 26.76
CA ASP A 603 37.56 -18.81 27.91
C ASP A 603 37.78 -20.27 28.37
N ASN A 604 37.62 -21.24 27.46
CA ASN A 604 37.68 -22.69 27.73
C ASN A 604 36.74 -23.16 28.85
N ARG A 605 35.65 -22.42 29.12
CA ARG A 605 34.62 -22.91 30.04
C ARG A 605 33.67 -23.79 29.28
N THR A 606 33.38 -24.95 29.87
CA THR A 606 32.35 -25.84 29.35
C THR A 606 31.21 -25.97 30.35
N VAL A 607 29.99 -26.06 29.83
CA VAL A 607 28.81 -26.42 30.62
C VAL A 607 28.20 -27.64 29.97
N ASP A 608 28.31 -28.77 30.66
CA ASP A 608 27.73 -30.05 30.25
C ASP A 608 26.42 -30.23 31.00
N GLN A 609 25.33 -30.48 30.31
CA GLN A 609 24.01 -30.71 30.89
C GLN A 609 23.48 -32.06 30.43
N ASN A 610 23.16 -32.94 31.38
CA ASN A 610 22.42 -34.17 31.14
C ASN A 610 20.99 -34.00 31.63
N PHE A 611 20.04 -34.47 30.84
CA PHE A 611 18.62 -34.41 31.17
C PHE A 611 18.04 -35.81 31.25
N TYR A 612 17.16 -36.01 32.23
CA TYR A 612 16.50 -37.28 32.47
C TYR A 612 14.99 -37.09 32.44
N TYR A 613 14.30 -38.13 31.97
CA TYR A 613 12.87 -38.11 31.68
C TYR A 613 12.21 -39.39 32.17
N GLU A 614 10.92 -39.28 32.52
CA GLU A 614 10.00 -40.39 32.69
C GLU A 614 8.89 -40.23 31.64
N GLY A 615 8.94 -41.04 30.59
CA GLY A 615 8.23 -40.75 29.34
C GLY A 615 8.70 -39.41 28.75
N THR A 616 7.78 -38.49 28.48
CA THR A 616 8.10 -37.13 27.97
C THR A 616 8.32 -36.11 29.08
N LYS A 617 8.06 -36.47 30.34
CA LYS A 617 8.16 -35.56 31.48
C LYS A 617 9.61 -35.45 31.95
N LYS A 618 10.17 -34.25 31.88
CA LYS A 618 11.51 -33.97 32.42
C LYS A 618 11.53 -34.10 33.95
N THR A 619 12.34 -35.01 34.47
CA THR A 619 12.39 -35.34 35.90
C THR A 619 13.62 -34.76 36.59
N GLN A 620 14.77 -34.75 35.91
CA GLN A 620 16.03 -34.25 36.45
C GLN A 620 16.88 -33.55 35.38
N ARG A 621 17.69 -32.58 35.82
CA ARG A 621 18.80 -32.00 35.05
C ARG A 621 20.07 -32.02 35.91
N VAL A 622 21.15 -32.56 35.37
CA VAL A 622 22.49 -32.49 35.97
C VAL A 622 23.35 -31.58 35.10
N LEU A 623 23.89 -30.52 35.69
CA LEU A 623 24.73 -29.53 35.03
C LEU A 623 26.13 -29.59 35.65
N VAL A 624 27.16 -29.66 34.83
CA VAL A 624 28.57 -29.64 35.25
C VAL A 624 29.25 -28.48 34.56
N ARG A 625 29.82 -27.55 35.33
CA ARG A 625 30.63 -26.45 34.80
C ARG A 625 32.10 -26.79 34.98
N LYS A 626 32.86 -26.66 33.89
CA LYS A 626 34.30 -26.90 33.86
C LYS A 626 35.03 -25.68 33.35
N LYS A 627 36.27 -25.50 33.76
CA LYS A 627 37.23 -24.55 33.19
C LYS A 627 38.51 -25.32 32.91
N ASP A 628 39.00 -25.26 31.68
CA ASP A 628 40.20 -26.01 31.25
C ASP A 628 40.08 -27.52 31.54
N GLY A 629 38.86 -28.06 31.36
CA GLY A 629 38.54 -29.47 31.63
C GLY A 629 38.31 -29.83 33.11
N ILE A 630 38.63 -28.94 34.04
CA ILE A 630 38.48 -29.16 35.48
C ILE A 630 37.10 -28.70 35.95
N MET A 631 36.36 -29.58 36.62
CA MET A 631 35.04 -29.26 37.19
C MET A 631 35.19 -28.31 38.38
N TYR A 632 34.48 -27.18 38.35
CA TYR A 632 34.45 -26.22 39.46
C TYR A 632 33.06 -26.11 40.12
N GLU A 633 32.01 -26.57 39.43
CA GLU A 633 30.67 -26.60 39.96
C GLU A 633 29.84 -27.71 39.31
N ARG A 634 29.04 -28.39 40.12
CA ARG A 634 27.97 -29.29 39.64
C ARG A 634 26.64 -28.85 40.23
N GLU A 635 25.59 -28.81 39.44
CA GLU A 635 24.22 -28.53 39.88
C GLU A 635 23.30 -29.70 39.51
N ILE A 636 22.51 -30.17 40.46
CA ILE A 636 21.42 -31.14 40.24
C ILE A 636 20.11 -30.41 40.49
N LEU A 637 19.23 -30.43 39.50
CA LEU A 637 17.87 -29.89 39.57
C LEU A 637 16.89 -31.04 39.40
N ASN A 638 16.18 -31.37 40.48
CA ASN A 638 15.08 -32.33 40.46
C ASN A 638 13.77 -31.55 40.31
N TYR A 639 13.06 -31.78 39.21
CA TYR A 639 11.79 -31.11 38.91
C TYR A 639 10.63 -31.70 39.71
N VAL A 640 10.75 -32.96 40.10
CA VAL A 640 9.78 -33.74 40.89
C VAL A 640 10.53 -34.56 41.95
N ASP A 641 9.79 -35.10 42.92
CA ASP A 641 10.32 -36.16 43.75
C ASP A 641 10.45 -37.44 42.90
N LEU A 642 11.66 -37.99 42.83
CA LEU A 642 12.00 -39.24 42.16
C LEU A 642 11.85 -40.41 43.13
N LYS A 643 11.76 -41.63 42.59
CA LYS A 643 11.77 -42.84 43.39
C LYS A 643 13.12 -42.96 44.12
N LYS A 644 13.09 -43.08 45.46
CA LYS A 644 14.28 -43.41 46.25
C LYS A 644 14.85 -44.76 45.79
N THR A 645 16.15 -44.79 45.54
CA THR A 645 16.90 -46.02 45.27
C THR A 645 17.08 -46.86 46.53
N ASP A 646 17.32 -46.20 47.68
CA ASP A 646 17.40 -46.83 49.00
C ASP A 646 17.06 -45.83 50.13
N ALA A 647 16.95 -46.32 51.37
CA ALA A 647 16.62 -45.49 52.54
C ALA A 647 17.73 -44.49 52.91
N THR A 648 18.98 -44.76 52.53
CA THR A 648 20.18 -43.97 52.82
C THR A 648 20.51 -42.94 51.73
N SER A 649 19.76 -42.94 50.62
CA SER A 649 20.01 -42.08 49.47
C SER A 649 19.91 -40.61 49.86
N PRO A 650 20.96 -39.81 49.64
CA PRO A 650 20.96 -38.40 50.01
C PRO A 650 19.87 -37.65 49.25
N GLU A 651 19.30 -36.63 49.89
CA GLU A 651 18.09 -35.96 49.40
C GLU A 651 18.24 -35.39 47.99
N TYR A 652 19.44 -34.96 47.59
CA TYR A 652 19.68 -34.45 46.23
C TYR A 652 19.46 -35.47 45.11
N GLN A 653 19.43 -36.78 45.41
CA GLN A 653 19.21 -37.82 44.41
C GLN A 653 17.74 -38.03 44.08
N TRP A 654 16.83 -37.66 44.97
CA TRP A 654 15.42 -38.00 44.80
C TRP A 654 14.46 -36.87 45.13
N ARG A 655 14.82 -35.92 45.98
CA ARG A 655 13.89 -34.88 46.43
C ARG A 655 13.88 -33.70 45.47
N LYS A 656 12.70 -33.16 45.19
CA LYS A 656 12.49 -31.96 44.37
C LYS A 656 13.25 -30.79 44.98
N GLY A 657 14.09 -30.15 44.17
CA GLY A 657 14.95 -29.07 44.62
C GLY A 657 16.11 -28.81 43.67
N THR A 658 16.92 -27.80 44.01
CA THR A 658 18.17 -27.48 43.32
C THR A 658 19.32 -27.67 44.30
N TYR A 659 20.38 -28.34 43.88
CA TYR A 659 21.50 -28.76 44.72
C TYR A 659 22.80 -28.41 44.01
N ARG A 660 23.70 -27.65 44.63
CA ARG A 660 24.99 -27.26 44.04
C ARG A 660 26.15 -27.82 44.83
N PHE A 661 27.13 -28.29 44.08
CA PHE A 661 28.35 -28.91 44.55
C PHE A 661 29.55 -28.08 44.08
N ASN A 662 30.59 -28.01 44.93
CA ASN A 662 31.85 -27.37 44.60
C ASN A 662 32.76 -28.29 43.75
N GLU A 663 33.98 -27.84 43.47
CA GLU A 663 35.04 -28.57 42.75
C GLU A 663 35.42 -29.92 43.38
N ASN A 664 35.30 -30.05 44.72
CA ASN A 664 35.53 -31.29 45.46
C ASN A 664 34.30 -32.23 45.47
N ASN A 665 33.28 -31.88 44.69
CA ASN A 665 32.01 -32.60 44.62
C ASN A 665 31.23 -32.65 45.94
N GLU A 666 31.44 -31.67 46.82
CA GLU A 666 30.76 -31.55 48.11
C GLU A 666 29.48 -30.70 47.94
N LEU A 667 28.36 -31.14 48.50
CA LEU A 667 27.13 -30.34 48.50
C LEU A 667 27.32 -29.09 49.37
N VAL A 668 27.23 -27.90 48.75
CA VAL A 668 27.49 -26.59 49.37
C VAL A 668 26.30 -25.64 49.36
N TRP A 669 25.28 -25.91 48.54
CA TRP A 669 24.06 -25.10 48.50
C TRP A 669 22.87 -25.97 48.13
N GLU A 670 21.73 -25.74 48.76
CA GLU A 670 20.48 -26.40 48.38
C GLU A 670 19.27 -25.46 48.51
N ALA A 671 18.29 -25.68 47.64
CA ALA A 671 17.01 -24.97 47.65
C ALA A 671 15.84 -25.92 47.37
N ARG A 672 14.78 -25.75 48.15
CA ARG A 672 13.52 -26.50 48.08
C ARG A 672 12.43 -25.73 48.80
N ASN A 673 11.16 -25.95 48.43
CA ASN A 673 10.00 -25.35 49.09
C ASN A 673 10.12 -23.83 49.29
N SER A 674 10.62 -23.12 48.27
CA SER A 674 10.85 -21.66 48.31
C SER A 674 11.83 -21.18 49.40
N GLN A 675 12.64 -22.09 49.92
CA GLN A 675 13.73 -21.81 50.86
C GLN A 675 15.05 -22.29 50.29
N TRP A 676 16.15 -21.72 50.77
CA TRP A 676 17.50 -22.14 50.44
C TRP A 676 18.41 -22.05 51.67
N ARG A 677 19.50 -22.81 51.66
CA ARG A 677 20.61 -22.69 52.62
C ARG A 677 21.92 -22.98 51.92
N LYS A 678 23.03 -22.55 52.51
CA LYS A 678 24.38 -22.77 51.97
C LYS A 678 25.35 -23.15 53.07
N LYS A 679 26.47 -23.75 52.71
CA LYS A 679 27.58 -23.95 53.63
C LYS A 679 28.46 -22.69 53.66
N ILE A 680 28.81 -22.27 54.87
CA ILE A 680 29.85 -21.28 55.14
C ILE A 680 30.84 -21.96 56.08
N ASN A 681 32.09 -22.11 55.67
CA ASN A 681 33.13 -22.83 56.42
C ASN A 681 32.69 -24.26 56.83
N GLY A 682 32.08 -25.00 55.89
CA GLY A 682 31.62 -26.38 56.11
C GLY A 682 30.27 -26.51 56.83
N ALA A 683 29.80 -25.48 57.54
CA ALA A 683 28.55 -25.50 58.29
C ALA A 683 27.38 -24.93 57.49
N TRP A 684 26.21 -25.57 57.55
CA TRP A 684 24.99 -25.07 56.93
C TRP A 684 24.48 -23.81 57.64
N THR A 685 24.12 -22.79 56.86
CA THR A 685 23.30 -21.68 57.35
C THR A 685 21.89 -22.17 57.70
N GLY A 686 21.16 -21.37 58.47
CA GLY A 686 19.71 -21.51 58.57
C GLY A 686 19.04 -21.40 57.19
N TRP A 687 17.82 -21.96 57.08
CA TRP A 687 16.99 -21.80 55.90
C TRP A 687 16.57 -20.35 55.73
N GLN A 688 16.70 -19.84 54.52
CA GLN A 688 16.30 -18.50 54.12
C GLN A 688 15.26 -18.59 53.02
N TYR A 689 14.24 -17.73 53.06
CA TYR A 689 13.27 -17.65 51.97
C TYR A 689 13.87 -16.88 50.78
N PHE A 690 13.47 -17.25 49.56
CA PHE A 690 13.72 -16.39 48.41
C PHE A 690 12.98 -15.06 48.60
N ARG A 691 13.68 -13.94 48.45
CA ARG A 691 13.01 -12.63 48.36
C ARG A 691 12.33 -12.59 46.98
N MET A 692 10.99 -12.51 46.99
CA MET A 692 10.20 -12.30 45.77
C MET A 692 10.39 -10.90 45.22
#